data_AF-D3BTJ5-F1
#
_entry.id   AF-D3BTJ5-F1
#
_cell.length_a   1.000
_cell.length_b   1.000
_cell.length_c   1.000
_cell.angle_alpha   90.00
_cell.angle_beta   90.00
_cell.angle_gamma   90.00
#
_symmetry.space_group_name_H-M   'P 1'
#
loop_
_entity.id
_entity.type
_entity.pdbx_description
1 polymer ?
#
loop_
_entity_poly.entity_id
_entity_poly.type
_entity_poly.pdbx_seq_one_letter_code
_entity_poly.pdbx_strand_id
1 'polypeptide(L)'
;MAIAHAATQCSFRNGQDKYDFSALANPTGYSLKYFVGYFYYWNICETSPGCLTLSPNAVSCVTSQIYGYLDNVTITALPDPNTQGAVITYQGDLCPHEIVRTTRILLQCSDGDTQFVSFHETTTCVYEIVMTSKYACPINGNSTSTDGIQSPTSSPTLSPLSPTSLHSAVGTTSTTSSSSSSSSTLSKKQQQLQQQQINAIDPTTPEGIKQKCESNLQLPDSIMSIDVAQTMKDYITNGGSPPDVIRLLSENYRGYAQMCNLLCDWLSVTGMSKDAIQSTFKSHLKDIIMEKFDPKKADTIFSSSPPQWLDEMITDPDWRSLIYQLSEIHKNCLMLNFAIQKISDAGYQNEIASLSTASTYFSVFNKVLLDSLIQLIKLDEIELQESISEFKKTCCNSQHTYLYAQALIHNLSQTYPNLKRIAQELELEVFDKSKVARKISLMMSNISSYPAIYESISSILSSNTASTGDIIKLYNEYSKPNVPPVEFLRIPALLELLLNDLFNPTKNLQQNKSKWIYIVAFCVSVPNTTTSLDSIKEELNETIRAIDKVQSICQSNPLGSELQNVVPILKEYLELPIISMGILQWIQSNLMNKTNISSYNTLCTPVYFEFLREICLKHPLHRQVILRILVNFFELETDLDALAALEMRKTIIDNIVFIFCCGYVIPVLNVIRDWAPKIDPSLVRYFINQVIEMIEPPYSKSFIKSMTNIIEIVNPHLSDNKENVQTFLDQ
;
A
#
# COMPACT_ATOMS: atom_id res chain seq x y z
N MET A 1 -22.93 48.23 37.49
CA MET A 1 -22.90 48.94 36.19
C MET A 1 -23.07 47.88 35.13
N ALA A 2 -24.26 47.75 34.54
CA ALA A 2 -24.57 46.67 33.62
C ALA A 2 -24.23 47.10 32.19
N ILE A 3 -23.46 46.27 31.47
CA ILE A 3 -23.22 46.39 30.02
C ILE A 3 -23.43 44.99 29.45
N ALA A 4 -24.24 44.90 28.40
CA ALA A 4 -24.83 43.66 27.91
C ALA A 4 -23.95 42.89 26.92
N HIS A 5 -24.27 41.62 26.69
CA HIS A 5 -23.70 40.79 25.63
C HIS A 5 -23.85 41.44 24.24
N ALA A 6 -22.82 41.31 23.40
CA ALA A 6 -22.81 41.84 22.03
C ALA A 6 -22.43 40.76 20.99
N ALA A 7 -23.27 39.73 20.87
CA ALA A 7 -23.26 38.85 19.70
C ALA A 7 -23.80 39.64 18.49
N THR A 8 -22.94 40.26 17.67
CA THR A 8 -23.39 41.24 16.65
C THR A 8 -22.70 41.22 15.28
N GLN A 9 -21.80 40.27 14.95
CA GLN A 9 -21.17 40.20 13.62
C GLN A 9 -21.22 38.81 12.96
N CYS A 10 -22.41 38.19 12.95
CA CYS A 10 -22.67 37.02 12.10
C CYS A 10 -23.23 37.37 10.71
N SER A 11 -23.21 38.66 10.34
CA SER A 11 -23.64 39.12 9.01
C SER A 11 -22.50 39.82 8.29
N PHE A 12 -22.43 39.62 6.98
CA PHE A 12 -21.37 40.14 6.11
C PHE A 12 -21.97 40.81 4.89
N ARG A 13 -21.26 41.77 4.31
CA ARG A 13 -21.70 42.46 3.10
C ARG A 13 -20.56 42.58 2.10
N ASN A 14 -20.77 42.04 0.90
CA ASN A 14 -19.81 42.09 -0.19
C ASN A 14 -20.44 42.85 -1.37
N GLY A 15 -20.05 44.12 -1.55
CA GLY A 15 -20.69 44.99 -2.54
C GLY A 15 -22.18 45.21 -2.26
N GLN A 16 -23.06 44.70 -3.13
CA GLN A 16 -24.51 44.77 -2.93
C GLN A 16 -25.04 43.59 -2.09
N ASP A 17 -24.38 42.44 -2.12
CA ASP A 17 -24.83 41.20 -1.49
C ASP A 17 -24.69 41.25 0.03
N LYS A 18 -25.73 40.80 0.74
CA LYS A 18 -25.78 40.68 2.20
C LYS A 18 -25.95 39.22 2.59
N TYR A 19 -25.12 38.75 3.51
CA TYR A 19 -25.12 37.39 4.05
C TYR A 19 -25.48 37.43 5.55
N ASP A 20 -26.15 36.40 6.04
CA ASP A 20 -26.44 36.19 7.47
C ASP A 20 -26.20 34.73 7.82
N PHE A 21 -25.12 34.47 8.56
CA PHE A 21 -24.70 33.12 8.93
C PHE A 21 -25.31 32.68 10.28
N SER A 22 -26.21 33.46 10.88
CA SER A 22 -26.74 33.18 12.23
C SER A 22 -27.46 31.84 12.33
N ALA A 23 -28.04 31.37 11.21
CA ALA A 23 -28.67 30.06 11.11
C ALA A 23 -27.68 28.87 11.02
N LEU A 24 -26.37 29.14 10.99
CA LEU A 24 -25.30 28.14 11.07
C LEU A 24 -24.75 27.94 12.49
N ALA A 25 -25.22 28.73 13.47
CA ALA A 25 -24.94 28.47 14.87
C ALA A 25 -25.61 27.15 15.29
N ASN A 26 -24.81 26.17 15.72
CA ASN A 26 -25.29 24.84 16.07
C ASN A 26 -25.29 24.64 17.60
N PRO A 27 -26.44 24.41 18.25
CA PRO A 27 -26.52 24.26 19.71
C PRO A 27 -25.78 23.02 20.26
N THR A 28 -25.44 22.03 19.44
CA THR A 28 -24.57 20.91 19.85
C THR A 28 -23.10 21.10 19.49
N GLY A 29 -22.78 22.16 18.72
CA GLY A 29 -21.49 22.38 18.09
C GLY A 29 -21.21 21.42 16.92
N TYR A 30 -20.21 21.77 16.12
CA TYR A 30 -19.64 20.88 15.11
C TYR A 30 -18.42 20.15 15.69
N SER A 31 -18.19 18.90 15.28
CA SER A 31 -17.04 18.13 15.71
C SER A 31 -16.52 17.19 14.62
N LEU A 32 -15.21 17.01 14.57
CA LEU A 32 -14.52 16.10 13.65
C LEU A 32 -13.44 15.34 14.40
N LYS A 33 -13.26 14.05 14.12
CA LYS A 33 -12.16 13.26 14.68
C LYS A 33 -10.87 13.56 13.92
N TYR A 34 -9.97 14.33 14.53
CA TYR A 34 -8.70 14.77 13.92
C TYR A 34 -7.59 13.72 14.05
N PHE A 35 -7.51 13.03 15.20
CA PHE A 35 -6.51 11.99 15.45
C PHE A 35 -7.09 10.85 16.30
N VAL A 36 -6.33 9.78 16.51
CA VAL A 36 -6.74 8.65 17.37
C VAL A 36 -6.95 9.13 18.81
N GLY A 37 -8.21 9.26 19.22
CA GLY A 37 -8.61 9.73 20.56
C GLY A 37 -8.88 11.23 20.68
N TYR A 38 -8.68 12.03 19.62
CA TYR A 38 -8.80 13.49 19.68
C TYR A 38 -9.78 14.05 18.66
N PHE A 39 -10.67 14.93 19.14
CA PHE A 39 -11.67 15.64 18.35
C PHE A 39 -11.31 17.12 18.23
N TYR A 40 -11.55 17.68 17.05
CA TYR A 40 -11.62 19.10 16.79
C TYR A 40 -13.06 19.56 16.97
N TYR A 41 -13.30 20.53 17.84
CA TYR A 41 -14.63 21.11 18.05
C TYR A 41 -14.65 22.53 17.50
N TRP A 42 -15.75 22.91 16.85
CA TRP A 42 -16.00 24.30 16.46
C TRP A 42 -17.48 24.65 16.50
N ASN A 43 -17.80 25.92 16.30
CA ASN A 43 -19.16 26.42 16.02
C ASN A 43 -19.05 27.65 15.09
N ILE A 44 -20.17 28.16 14.60
CA ILE A 44 -20.22 29.32 13.71
C ILE A 44 -20.98 30.43 14.42
N CYS A 45 -20.33 31.59 14.59
CA CYS A 45 -20.84 32.79 15.27
C CYS A 45 -21.32 32.66 16.72
N GLU A 46 -21.10 31.51 17.34
CA GLU A 46 -21.44 31.22 18.72
C GLU A 46 -20.31 30.37 19.33
N THR A 47 -20.22 30.30 20.66
CA THR A 47 -19.26 29.43 21.35
C THR A 47 -19.52 27.96 21.07
N SER A 48 -18.49 27.12 21.02
CA SER A 48 -18.66 25.67 20.84
C SER A 48 -18.85 24.96 22.18
N PRO A 49 -19.94 24.19 22.39
CA PRO A 49 -20.18 23.43 23.62
C PRO A 49 -19.01 22.52 24.01
N GLY A 50 -18.32 21.92 23.03
CA GLY A 50 -17.14 21.08 23.25
C GLY A 50 -15.90 21.83 23.76
N CYS A 51 -15.89 23.16 23.71
CA CYS A 51 -14.78 24.02 24.12
C CYS A 51 -15.06 24.83 25.41
N LEU A 52 -16.31 24.84 25.91
CA LEU A 52 -16.70 25.60 27.10
C LEU A 52 -15.95 25.18 28.37
N THR A 53 -15.42 23.96 28.41
CA THR A 53 -14.57 23.44 29.51
C THR A 53 -13.18 24.09 29.55
N LEU A 54 -12.73 24.69 28.44
CA LEU A 54 -11.43 25.37 28.34
C LEU A 54 -11.57 26.89 28.50
N SER A 55 -12.58 27.49 27.86
CA SER A 55 -12.90 28.91 28.01
C SER A 55 -14.37 29.18 27.66
N PRO A 56 -15.07 30.04 28.42
CA PRO A 56 -16.46 30.42 28.12
C PRO A 56 -16.61 31.23 26.84
N ASN A 57 -15.51 31.59 26.16
CA ASN A 57 -15.50 32.40 24.93
C ASN A 57 -14.92 31.63 23.71
N ALA A 58 -14.65 30.33 23.86
CA ALA A 58 -14.03 29.54 22.80
C ALA A 58 -15.05 29.12 21.72
N VAL A 59 -14.74 29.46 20.47
CA VAL A 59 -15.49 29.03 19.27
C VAL A 59 -14.90 27.75 18.70
N SER A 60 -13.59 27.54 18.81
CA SER A 60 -12.92 26.33 18.29
C SER A 60 -11.75 25.88 19.16
N CYS A 61 -11.56 24.57 19.29
CA CYS A 61 -10.53 23.98 20.14
C CYS A 61 -10.18 22.52 19.76
N VAL A 62 -9.01 22.09 20.24
CA VAL A 62 -8.56 20.69 20.26
C VAL A 62 -7.99 20.41 21.65
N THR A 63 -8.44 19.34 22.30
CA THR A 63 -7.98 18.86 23.62
C THR A 63 -7.94 19.93 24.72
N SER A 64 -6.84 20.68 24.80
CA SER A 64 -6.58 21.74 25.79
C SER A 64 -6.04 23.03 25.13
N GLN A 65 -6.25 23.20 23.82
CA GLN A 65 -5.73 24.32 23.02
C GLN A 65 -6.88 25.03 22.30
N ILE A 66 -6.97 26.35 22.41
CA ILE A 66 -8.02 27.16 21.78
C ILE A 66 -7.52 27.72 20.46
N TYR A 67 -8.27 27.48 19.39
CA TYR A 67 -7.96 27.90 18.02
C TYR A 67 -8.76 29.12 17.55
N GLY A 68 -9.78 29.52 18.31
CA GLY A 68 -10.62 30.66 17.98
C GLY A 68 -11.47 31.12 19.16
N TYR A 69 -11.43 32.43 19.44
CA TYR A 69 -12.34 33.11 20.36
C TYR A 69 -13.46 33.85 19.62
N LEU A 70 -14.63 33.99 20.24
CA LEU A 70 -15.79 34.63 19.59
C LEU A 70 -15.59 36.13 19.35
N ASP A 71 -14.90 36.80 20.26
CA ASP A 71 -14.56 38.23 20.15
C ASP A 71 -13.51 38.52 19.07
N ASN A 72 -12.72 37.52 18.66
CA ASN A 72 -11.64 37.62 17.68
C ASN A 72 -12.05 37.02 16.32
N VAL A 73 -13.19 37.46 15.79
CA VAL A 73 -13.73 37.03 14.48
C VAL A 73 -13.50 38.09 13.41
N THR A 74 -13.14 37.67 12.20
CA THR A 74 -13.10 38.51 11.00
C THR A 74 -13.77 37.78 9.84
N ILE A 75 -14.61 38.47 9.07
CA ILE A 75 -15.29 37.89 7.89
C ILE A 75 -14.82 38.61 6.63
N THR A 76 -14.39 37.84 5.63
CA THR A 76 -13.95 38.35 4.32
C THR A 76 -14.67 37.66 3.18
N ALA A 77 -14.58 38.20 1.96
CA ALA A 77 -15.04 37.52 0.76
C ALA A 77 -14.24 36.22 0.52
N LEU A 78 -14.81 35.30 -0.28
CA LEU A 78 -14.08 34.13 -0.78
C LEU A 78 -12.93 34.56 -1.73
N PRO A 79 -11.83 33.78 -1.82
CA PRO A 79 -10.71 34.10 -2.72
C PRO A 79 -11.05 33.95 -4.21
N ASP A 80 -11.99 33.07 -4.55
CA ASP A 80 -12.48 32.88 -5.92
C ASP A 80 -13.67 33.83 -6.19
N PRO A 81 -13.59 34.73 -7.18
CA PRO A 81 -14.68 35.67 -7.49
C PRO A 81 -15.91 35.00 -8.11
N ASN A 82 -15.83 33.74 -8.55
CA ASN A 82 -16.96 33.03 -9.17
C ASN A 82 -17.83 32.27 -8.16
N THR A 83 -17.38 32.06 -6.92
CA THR A 83 -18.16 31.39 -5.87
C THR A 83 -18.75 32.40 -4.87
N GLN A 84 -20.08 32.33 -4.67
CA GLN A 84 -20.77 33.14 -3.65
C GLN A 84 -20.57 32.56 -2.25
N GLY A 85 -20.35 33.43 -1.27
CA GLY A 85 -20.10 33.05 0.12
C GLY A 85 -19.08 33.94 0.82
N ALA A 86 -18.50 33.44 1.93
CA ALA A 86 -17.54 34.19 2.75
C ALA A 86 -16.55 33.27 3.48
N VAL A 87 -15.46 33.86 3.98
CA VAL A 87 -14.51 33.22 4.89
C VAL A 87 -14.65 33.84 6.28
N ILE A 88 -15.02 33.03 7.27
CA ILE A 88 -15.04 33.43 8.68
C ILE A 88 -13.75 32.95 9.33
N THR A 89 -12.95 33.87 9.86
CA THR A 89 -11.66 33.57 10.50
C THR A 89 -11.72 33.92 11.98
N TYR A 90 -11.47 32.93 12.84
CA TYR A 90 -11.32 33.08 14.29
C TYR A 90 -9.85 32.94 14.70
N GLN A 91 -9.42 33.75 15.67
CA GLN A 91 -8.05 33.68 16.23
C GLN A 91 -8.07 33.27 17.71
N GLY A 92 -7.16 32.37 18.07
CA GLY A 92 -7.00 31.76 19.40
C GLY A 92 -5.63 32.03 20.03
N ASP A 93 -5.10 31.04 20.76
CA ASP A 93 -3.86 31.19 21.55
C ASP A 93 -2.59 31.06 20.70
N LEU A 94 -1.47 31.60 21.20
CA LEU A 94 -0.15 31.48 20.56
C LEU A 94 0.35 30.02 20.50
N CYS A 95 0.70 29.59 19.29
CA CYS A 95 1.37 28.32 18.97
C CYS A 95 2.84 28.36 19.45
N PRO A 96 3.50 27.21 19.70
CA PRO A 96 4.93 27.18 20.08
C PRO A 96 5.93 27.82 19.10
N HIS A 97 5.50 28.16 17.88
CA HIS A 97 6.30 28.85 16.86
C HIS A 97 5.95 30.36 16.71
N GLU A 98 5.41 30.99 17.76
CA GLU A 98 4.96 32.40 17.80
C GLU A 98 3.80 32.76 16.83
N ILE A 99 3.27 31.78 16.08
CA ILE A 99 2.09 31.92 15.22
C ILE A 99 0.81 31.90 16.05
N VAL A 100 -0.15 32.80 15.78
CA VAL A 100 -1.47 32.79 16.42
C VAL A 100 -2.30 31.63 15.87
N ARG A 101 -2.79 30.74 16.73
CA ARG A 101 -3.71 29.66 16.31
C ARG A 101 -4.93 30.26 15.64
N THR A 102 -5.34 29.68 14.52
CA THR A 102 -6.40 30.26 13.68
C THR A 102 -7.31 29.17 13.12
N THR A 103 -8.63 29.40 13.15
CA THR A 103 -9.63 28.59 12.43
C THR A 103 -10.23 29.44 11.31
N ARG A 104 -10.11 28.97 10.07
CA ARG A 104 -10.74 29.58 8.88
C ARG A 104 -11.88 28.69 8.41
N ILE A 105 -13.07 29.24 8.27
CA ILE A 105 -14.26 28.53 7.79
C ILE A 105 -14.70 29.16 6.47
N LEU A 106 -14.50 28.44 5.36
CA LEU A 106 -14.93 28.82 4.02
C LEU A 106 -16.36 28.34 3.84
N LEU A 107 -17.31 29.28 3.82
CA LEU A 107 -18.73 29.04 3.61
C LEU A 107 -19.07 29.33 2.15
N GLN A 108 -19.49 28.29 1.43
CA GLN A 108 -19.89 28.37 0.02
C GLN A 108 -21.42 28.22 -0.12
N CYS A 109 -22.03 29.09 -0.93
CA CYS A 109 -23.45 29.02 -1.26
C CYS A 109 -23.80 27.73 -2.02
N SER A 110 -24.87 27.07 -1.61
CA SER A 110 -25.45 25.88 -2.27
C SER A 110 -26.93 25.77 -1.91
N ASP A 111 -27.79 25.33 -2.82
CA ASP A 111 -29.23 25.18 -2.56
C ASP A 111 -29.57 24.06 -1.55
N GLY A 112 -28.59 23.23 -1.18
CA GLY A 112 -28.74 22.13 -0.24
C GLY A 112 -28.69 22.53 1.25
N ASP A 113 -28.97 21.55 2.10
CA ASP A 113 -28.71 21.65 3.54
C ASP A 113 -27.21 21.76 3.85
N THR A 114 -26.87 22.26 5.05
CA THR A 114 -25.48 22.49 5.46
C THR A 114 -24.66 21.21 5.46
N GLN A 115 -23.66 21.13 4.59
CA GLN A 115 -22.74 20.00 4.49
C GLN A 115 -21.30 20.41 4.81
N PHE A 116 -20.58 19.51 5.46
CA PHE A 116 -19.15 19.60 5.67
C PHE A 116 -18.43 18.99 4.46
N VAL A 117 -17.51 19.74 3.85
CA VAL A 117 -16.80 19.33 2.63
C VAL A 117 -15.39 18.85 2.95
N SER A 118 -14.61 19.63 3.71
CA SER A 118 -13.25 19.25 4.08
C SER A 118 -12.74 19.97 5.33
N PHE A 119 -11.68 19.40 5.92
CA PHE A 119 -10.90 19.97 7.01
C PHE A 119 -9.44 19.67 6.74
N HIS A 120 -8.58 20.67 6.81
CA HIS A 120 -7.13 20.50 6.62
C HIS A 120 -6.33 21.55 7.39
N GLU A 121 -5.09 21.22 7.73
CA GLU A 121 -4.14 22.16 8.32
C GLU A 121 -3.33 22.81 7.19
N THR A 122 -3.44 24.13 7.01
CA THR A 122 -2.80 24.84 5.89
C THR A 122 -1.36 25.22 6.21
N THR A 123 -1.12 25.63 7.45
CA THR A 123 0.19 25.86 8.07
C THR A 123 0.08 25.44 9.53
N THR A 124 1.21 25.16 10.20
CA THR A 124 1.21 24.73 11.61
C THR A 124 0.36 25.65 12.47
N CYS A 125 -0.61 25.09 13.20
CA CYS A 125 -1.59 25.82 14.02
C CYS A 125 -2.68 26.63 13.27
N VAL A 126 -2.82 26.51 11.96
CA VAL A 126 -3.88 27.15 11.16
C VAL A 126 -4.73 26.09 10.45
N TYR A 127 -5.97 25.92 10.93
CA TYR A 127 -6.93 24.97 10.35
C TYR A 127 -7.91 25.66 9.43
N GLU A 128 -8.19 25.01 8.31
CA GLU A 128 -9.16 25.45 7.32
C GLU A 128 -10.27 24.41 7.16
N ILE A 129 -11.50 24.88 7.22
CA ILE A 129 -12.75 24.11 7.22
C ILE A 129 -13.58 24.60 6.04
N VAL A 130 -13.97 23.71 5.12
CA VAL A 130 -14.83 24.05 3.99
C VAL A 130 -16.22 23.46 4.22
N MET A 131 -17.25 24.29 4.11
CA MET A 131 -18.65 23.91 4.31
C MET A 131 -19.54 24.59 3.26
N THR A 132 -20.53 23.86 2.75
CA THR A 132 -21.55 24.37 1.83
C THR A 132 -22.89 24.53 2.56
N SER A 133 -23.66 25.57 2.25
CA SER A 133 -24.99 25.76 2.84
C SER A 133 -25.84 26.79 2.09
N LYS A 134 -27.17 26.60 2.09
CA LYS A 134 -28.16 27.62 1.70
C LYS A 134 -28.05 28.93 2.51
N TYR A 135 -27.58 28.86 3.76
CA TYR A 135 -27.36 30.05 4.59
C TYR A 135 -26.06 30.81 4.26
N ALA A 136 -25.22 30.26 3.37
CA ALA A 136 -24.06 30.96 2.81
C ALA A 136 -24.39 31.74 1.51
N CYS A 137 -25.66 31.73 1.08
CA CYS A 137 -26.14 32.45 -0.10
C CYS A 137 -26.58 33.90 0.24
N PRO A 138 -26.59 34.82 -0.74
CA PRO A 138 -26.97 36.21 -0.50
C PRO A 138 -28.47 36.38 -0.28
N ILE A 139 -28.84 37.15 0.74
CA ILE A 139 -30.23 37.46 1.11
C ILE A 139 -30.76 38.57 0.21
N ASN A 140 -31.37 38.17 -0.90
CA ASN A 140 -32.18 39.05 -1.73
C ASN A 140 -33.48 39.40 -0.99
N GLY A 141 -33.74 40.70 -0.79
CA GLY A 141 -34.77 41.21 0.11
C GLY A 141 -36.22 41.09 -0.37
N ASN A 142 -36.64 39.94 -0.89
CA ASN A 142 -38.02 39.65 -1.29
C ASN A 142 -38.36 38.14 -1.29
N SER A 143 -38.80 37.60 -0.16
CA SER A 143 -39.93 36.66 -0.09
C SER A 143 -40.34 36.37 1.35
N THR A 144 -41.65 36.33 1.59
CA THR A 144 -42.27 36.05 2.89
C THR A 144 -42.44 34.55 3.12
N SER A 145 -42.27 34.14 4.38
CA SER A 145 -42.54 32.81 4.91
C SER A 145 -43.98 32.29 4.65
N THR A 146 -44.09 31.02 4.29
CA THR A 146 -45.28 30.17 4.58
C THR A 146 -44.82 28.75 4.90
N ASP A 147 -45.06 28.30 6.13
CA ASP A 147 -44.88 26.92 6.57
C ASP A 147 -45.85 25.95 5.87
N GLY A 148 -45.48 24.67 5.80
CA GLY A 148 -46.30 23.62 5.18
C GLY A 148 -45.86 22.20 5.54
N ILE A 149 -46.21 21.74 6.74
CA ILE A 149 -46.03 20.35 7.18
C ILE A 149 -46.98 19.43 6.38
N GLN A 150 -46.49 18.31 5.81
CA GLN A 150 -47.10 16.96 5.94
C GLN A 150 -46.38 15.83 5.18
N SER A 151 -46.20 14.72 5.87
CA SER A 151 -45.82 13.39 5.37
C SER A 151 -47.04 12.56 4.92
N PRO A 152 -46.93 11.64 3.94
CA PRO A 152 -47.98 10.66 3.65
C PRO A 152 -47.64 9.22 4.08
N THR A 153 -48.65 8.56 4.66
CA THR A 153 -48.69 7.13 5.01
C THR A 153 -49.20 6.22 3.86
N SER A 154 -49.18 4.91 4.09
CA SER A 154 -49.33 3.82 3.11
C SER A 154 -50.77 3.33 2.83
N SER A 155 -51.05 3.03 1.54
CA SER A 155 -51.82 1.86 1.02
C SER A 155 -53.33 1.71 1.35
N PRO A 156 -54.07 0.71 0.80
CA PRO A 156 -54.17 0.21 -0.60
C PRO A 156 -55.64 -0.02 -1.10
N THR A 157 -55.84 -0.38 -2.38
CA THR A 157 -57.09 -1.05 -2.83
C THR A 157 -56.88 -2.08 -3.96
N LEU A 158 -57.61 -3.20 -3.89
CA LEU A 158 -57.66 -4.34 -4.83
C LEU A 158 -58.86 -4.16 -5.82
N SER A 159 -59.15 -4.93 -6.89
CA SER A 159 -58.70 -6.19 -7.53
C SER A 159 -59.44 -6.31 -8.92
N PRO A 160 -59.60 -7.46 -9.64
CA PRO A 160 -58.83 -8.72 -9.81
C PRO A 160 -58.72 -9.19 -11.31
N LEU A 161 -58.23 -10.45 -11.51
CA LEU A 161 -58.58 -11.46 -12.56
C LEU A 161 -57.49 -11.92 -13.58
N SER A 162 -56.93 -13.10 -13.30
CA SER A 162 -56.50 -14.16 -14.24
C SER A 162 -57.73 -14.96 -14.76
N PRO A 163 -57.66 -15.99 -15.67
CA PRO A 163 -56.57 -16.95 -16.00
C PRO A 163 -56.30 -17.04 -17.54
N THR A 164 -55.62 -18.00 -18.21
CA THR A 164 -55.42 -19.46 -17.95
C THR A 164 -54.24 -20.05 -18.76
N SER A 165 -53.67 -21.13 -18.22
CA SER A 165 -52.68 -22.12 -18.72
C SER A 165 -52.65 -22.53 -20.21
N LEU A 166 -51.49 -22.99 -20.70
CA LEU A 166 -51.17 -24.43 -20.95
C LEU A 166 -49.73 -24.68 -21.47
N HIS A 167 -49.04 -25.64 -20.82
CA HIS A 167 -48.25 -26.79 -21.34
C HIS A 167 -47.71 -26.82 -22.80
N SER A 168 -46.58 -27.49 -23.15
CA SER A 168 -45.59 -28.25 -22.37
C SER A 168 -44.41 -28.78 -23.22
N ALA A 169 -43.23 -28.95 -22.58
CA ALA A 169 -42.31 -30.10 -22.65
C ALA A 169 -41.42 -30.43 -23.89
N VAL A 170 -40.11 -30.63 -23.58
CA VAL A 170 -39.16 -31.65 -24.14
C VAL A 170 -38.82 -31.58 -25.65
N GLY A 171 -37.57 -31.71 -26.12
CA GLY A 171 -36.27 -31.88 -25.45
C GLY A 171 -35.19 -32.39 -26.44
N THR A 172 -33.92 -32.36 -26.03
CA THR A 172 -32.75 -33.07 -26.65
C THR A 172 -32.51 -32.97 -28.16
N THR A 173 -31.37 -32.37 -28.55
CA THR A 173 -30.29 -33.14 -29.21
C THR A 173 -28.96 -32.38 -29.15
N SER A 174 -27.89 -33.13 -28.91
CA SER A 174 -26.50 -32.67 -28.94
C SER A 174 -25.82 -33.12 -30.22
N THR A 175 -25.12 -32.24 -30.93
CA THR A 175 -24.10 -32.66 -31.91
C THR A 175 -22.99 -31.64 -32.03
N THR A 176 -21.80 -32.05 -31.60
CA THR A 176 -20.51 -31.46 -31.99
C THR A 176 -20.18 -31.81 -33.43
N SER A 177 -19.78 -30.84 -34.25
CA SER A 177 -18.86 -31.11 -35.36
C SER A 177 -18.06 -29.87 -35.77
N SER A 178 -16.75 -30.05 -35.80
CA SER A 178 -15.79 -29.22 -36.53
C SER A 178 -15.98 -29.36 -38.05
N SER A 179 -15.75 -28.29 -38.83
CA SER A 179 -14.71 -28.27 -39.88
C SER A 179 -14.81 -27.11 -40.90
N SER A 180 -13.63 -26.68 -41.38
CA SER A 180 -13.32 -26.16 -42.72
C SER A 180 -14.23 -25.12 -43.40
N SER A 181 -13.70 -23.90 -43.42
CA SER A 181 -13.51 -23.06 -44.62
C SER A 181 -13.83 -23.67 -46.00
N SER A 182 -14.86 -23.16 -46.71
CA SER A 182 -14.80 -22.79 -48.14
C SER A 182 -16.17 -22.38 -48.74
N SER A 183 -16.49 -21.08 -48.81
CA SER A 183 -17.57 -20.54 -49.69
C SER A 183 -17.73 -19.00 -49.66
N SER A 184 -16.81 -18.24 -50.30
CA SER A 184 -17.02 -16.78 -50.50
C SER A 184 -16.41 -16.21 -51.80
N THR A 185 -16.27 -17.04 -52.83
CA THR A 185 -15.54 -16.69 -54.07
C THR A 185 -16.44 -16.14 -55.20
N LEU A 186 -17.76 -16.09 -55.02
CA LEU A 186 -18.71 -15.69 -56.08
C LEU A 186 -19.28 -14.25 -55.95
N SER A 187 -19.27 -13.64 -54.76
CA SER A 187 -19.69 -12.24 -54.56
C SER A 187 -18.60 -11.22 -54.94
N LYS A 188 -17.32 -11.53 -54.66
CA LYS A 188 -16.18 -10.62 -54.89
C LYS A 188 -15.98 -10.23 -56.36
N LYS A 189 -16.44 -11.05 -57.32
CA LYS A 189 -16.22 -10.81 -58.76
C LYS A 189 -17.17 -9.78 -59.38
N GLN A 190 -18.29 -9.45 -58.72
CA GLN A 190 -19.14 -8.32 -59.11
C GLN A 190 -18.71 -7.00 -58.47
N GLN A 191 -18.16 -7.01 -57.25
CA GLN A 191 -17.56 -5.81 -56.66
C GLN A 191 -16.24 -5.40 -57.33
N GLN A 192 -15.41 -6.37 -57.78
CA GLN A 192 -14.15 -6.07 -58.46
C GLN A 192 -14.29 -5.36 -59.82
N LEU A 193 -15.45 -5.45 -60.49
CA LEU A 193 -15.68 -4.76 -61.76
C LEU A 193 -16.08 -3.28 -61.61
N GLN A 194 -16.58 -2.85 -60.44
CA GLN A 194 -16.73 -1.43 -60.13
C GLN A 194 -15.44 -0.82 -59.59
N GLN A 195 -14.58 -1.60 -58.93
CA GLN A 195 -13.35 -1.10 -58.31
C GLN A 195 -12.21 -0.81 -59.31
N GLN A 196 -12.32 -1.26 -60.57
CA GLN A 196 -11.28 -1.07 -61.60
C GLN A 196 -11.38 0.24 -62.40
N GLN A 197 -12.35 1.12 -62.13
CA GLN A 197 -12.44 2.45 -62.76
C GLN A 197 -11.98 3.63 -61.88
N ILE A 198 -11.48 3.37 -60.65
CA ILE A 198 -11.15 4.44 -59.68
C ILE A 198 -9.64 4.78 -59.64
N ASN A 199 -8.76 3.97 -60.24
CA ASN A 199 -7.30 4.14 -60.17
C ASN A 199 -6.69 4.97 -61.32
N ALA A 200 -7.27 6.14 -61.63
CA ALA A 200 -6.80 7.00 -62.73
C ALA A 200 -6.67 8.49 -62.37
N ILE A 201 -6.64 8.85 -61.07
CA ILE A 201 -6.48 10.23 -60.60
C ILE A 201 -5.44 10.27 -59.49
N ASP A 202 -4.46 11.17 -59.61
CA ASP A 202 -3.40 11.37 -58.63
C ASP A 202 -3.98 12.00 -57.34
N PRO A 203 -3.74 11.43 -56.14
CA PRO A 203 -4.33 11.87 -54.87
C PRO A 203 -3.94 13.28 -54.41
N THR A 204 -3.06 13.96 -55.15
CA THR A 204 -2.67 15.37 -54.92
C THR A 204 -3.38 16.38 -55.82
N THR A 205 -4.18 15.92 -56.79
CA THR A 205 -4.93 16.80 -57.71
C THR A 205 -6.28 17.25 -57.13
N PRO A 206 -6.82 18.42 -57.56
CA PRO A 206 -8.13 18.90 -57.11
C PRO A 206 -9.26 17.88 -57.33
N GLU A 207 -9.29 17.21 -58.49
CA GLU A 207 -10.22 16.11 -58.78
C GLU A 207 -10.11 14.96 -57.76
N GLY A 208 -8.89 14.57 -57.36
CA GLY A 208 -8.65 13.48 -56.40
C GLY A 208 -9.09 13.84 -54.98
N ILE A 209 -8.81 15.08 -54.55
CA ILE A 209 -9.29 15.61 -53.26
C ILE A 209 -10.81 15.69 -53.25
N LYS A 210 -11.42 16.15 -54.36
CA LYS A 210 -12.88 16.20 -54.54
C LYS A 210 -13.51 14.82 -54.41
N GLN A 211 -13.04 13.80 -55.14
CA GLN A 211 -13.58 12.43 -55.03
C GLN A 211 -13.41 11.81 -53.64
N LYS A 212 -12.30 12.09 -52.95
CA LYS A 212 -12.07 11.63 -51.57
C LYS A 212 -13.05 12.29 -50.60
N CYS A 213 -13.26 13.61 -50.72
CA CYS A 213 -14.25 14.32 -49.90
C CYS A 213 -15.67 13.87 -50.22
N GLU A 214 -16.00 13.59 -51.48
CA GLU A 214 -17.30 13.04 -51.90
C GLU A 214 -17.56 11.66 -51.27
N SER A 215 -16.56 10.78 -51.32
CA SER A 215 -16.61 9.45 -50.68
C SER A 215 -16.81 9.56 -49.17
N ASN A 216 -16.16 10.53 -48.52
CA ASN A 216 -16.33 10.79 -47.09
C ASN A 216 -17.71 11.38 -46.76
N LEU A 217 -18.26 12.27 -47.59
CA LEU A 217 -19.60 12.85 -47.42
C LEU A 217 -20.74 11.83 -47.67
N GLN A 218 -20.47 10.76 -48.41
CA GLN A 218 -21.39 9.65 -48.68
C GLN A 218 -21.47 8.60 -47.56
N LEU A 219 -20.57 8.63 -46.56
CA LEU A 219 -20.65 7.68 -45.45
C LEU A 219 -21.94 7.94 -44.62
N PRO A 220 -22.53 6.89 -44.02
CA PRO A 220 -23.70 7.06 -43.18
C PRO A 220 -23.36 7.93 -41.96
N ASP A 221 -24.23 8.90 -41.67
CA ASP A 221 -24.05 9.89 -40.60
C ASP A 221 -22.77 10.76 -40.66
N SER A 222 -22.18 10.97 -41.85
CA SER A 222 -21.04 11.88 -42.04
C SER A 222 -21.24 13.28 -41.45
N ILE A 223 -22.49 13.76 -41.41
CA ILE A 223 -22.87 15.04 -40.80
C ILE A 223 -22.52 15.14 -39.30
N MET A 224 -22.36 14.01 -38.62
CA MET A 224 -22.00 13.91 -37.19
C MET A 224 -20.47 13.76 -36.98
N SER A 225 -19.67 13.72 -38.05
CA SER A 225 -18.21 13.58 -37.94
C SER A 225 -17.52 14.92 -37.66
N ILE A 226 -16.48 14.90 -36.81
CA ILE A 226 -15.76 16.10 -36.36
C ILE A 226 -15.15 16.87 -37.54
N ASP A 227 -14.62 16.14 -38.52
CA ASP A 227 -13.94 16.71 -39.69
C ASP A 227 -14.90 17.12 -40.82
N VAL A 228 -16.23 17.03 -40.64
CA VAL A 228 -17.19 17.26 -41.72
C VAL A 228 -17.12 18.70 -42.25
N ALA A 229 -16.95 19.69 -41.37
CA ALA A 229 -16.87 21.10 -41.77
C ALA A 229 -15.63 21.37 -42.65
N GLN A 230 -14.50 20.75 -42.33
CA GLN A 230 -13.27 20.84 -43.12
C GLN A 230 -13.44 20.07 -44.44
N THR A 231 -14.04 18.88 -44.41
CA THR A 231 -14.33 18.06 -45.61
C THR A 231 -15.26 18.78 -46.59
N MET A 232 -16.30 19.47 -46.09
CA MET A 232 -17.18 20.31 -46.92
C MET A 232 -16.42 21.48 -47.54
N LYS A 233 -15.58 22.16 -46.75
CA LYS A 233 -14.75 23.29 -47.22
C LYS A 233 -13.78 22.84 -48.31
N ASP A 234 -13.12 21.70 -48.12
CA ASP A 234 -12.16 21.16 -49.09
C ASP A 234 -12.86 20.65 -50.35
N TYR A 235 -14.06 20.05 -50.25
CA TYR A 235 -14.88 19.68 -51.42
C TYR A 235 -15.26 20.91 -52.25
N ILE A 236 -15.78 21.97 -51.62
CA ILE A 236 -16.21 23.20 -52.31
C ILE A 236 -15.01 23.92 -52.93
N THR A 237 -13.88 24.02 -52.20
CA THR A 237 -12.66 24.70 -52.67
C THR A 237 -12.03 23.98 -53.89
N ASN A 238 -12.21 22.66 -54.01
CA ASN A 238 -11.73 21.86 -55.14
C ASN A 238 -12.82 21.62 -56.23
N GLY A 239 -13.77 22.53 -56.38
CA GLY A 239 -14.75 22.50 -57.49
C GLY A 239 -15.93 21.55 -57.29
N GLY A 240 -16.27 21.21 -56.05
CA GLY A 240 -17.52 20.56 -55.67
C GLY A 240 -18.69 21.53 -55.59
N SER A 241 -19.90 21.06 -55.94
CA SER A 241 -21.11 21.90 -55.94
C SER A 241 -21.73 21.96 -54.53
N PRO A 242 -22.01 23.14 -53.95
CA PRO A 242 -22.65 23.23 -52.63
C PRO A 242 -24.01 22.50 -52.50
N PRO A 243 -24.90 22.48 -53.52
CA PRO A 243 -26.11 21.66 -53.49
C PRO A 243 -25.85 20.15 -53.36
N ASP A 244 -24.77 19.64 -53.96
CA ASP A 244 -24.41 18.22 -53.84
C ASP A 244 -23.96 17.89 -52.43
N VAL A 245 -23.25 18.78 -51.73
CA VAL A 245 -22.90 18.58 -50.31
C VAL A 245 -24.16 18.40 -49.46
N ILE A 246 -25.16 19.27 -49.64
CA ILE A 246 -26.45 19.18 -48.91
C ILE A 246 -27.16 17.88 -49.24
N ARG A 247 -27.21 17.49 -50.52
CA ARG A 247 -27.83 16.25 -50.97
C ARG A 247 -27.14 15.01 -50.40
N LEU A 248 -25.82 14.91 -50.52
CA LEU A 248 -25.03 13.76 -50.05
C LEU A 248 -25.14 13.58 -48.53
N LEU A 249 -25.11 14.68 -47.75
CA LEU A 249 -25.25 14.61 -46.29
C LEU A 249 -26.69 14.26 -45.85
N SER A 250 -27.71 14.78 -46.53
CA SER A 250 -29.11 14.51 -46.17
C SER A 250 -29.59 13.12 -46.61
N GLU A 251 -29.17 12.62 -47.78
CA GLU A 251 -29.52 11.28 -48.27
C GLU A 251 -28.89 10.16 -47.40
N ASN A 252 -27.72 10.41 -46.82
CA ASN A 252 -26.95 9.46 -46.01
C ASN A 252 -27.07 9.66 -44.49
N TYR A 253 -27.86 10.63 -44.03
CA TYR A 253 -28.24 10.70 -42.62
C TYR A 253 -29.16 9.53 -42.26
N ARG A 254 -28.81 8.82 -41.18
CA ARG A 254 -29.53 7.67 -40.60
C ARG A 254 -29.85 7.90 -39.13
N GLY A 255 -29.07 8.73 -38.43
CA GLY A 255 -29.31 9.11 -37.04
C GLY A 255 -28.93 8.00 -36.04
N TYR A 256 -27.91 7.20 -36.32
CA TYR A 256 -27.49 6.09 -35.46
C TYR A 256 -27.15 6.55 -34.04
N ALA A 257 -26.54 7.73 -33.86
CA ALA A 257 -26.27 8.30 -32.54
C ALA A 257 -27.57 8.55 -31.75
N GLN A 258 -28.61 9.07 -32.40
CA GLN A 258 -29.92 9.30 -31.82
C GLN A 258 -30.65 7.98 -31.54
N MET A 259 -30.50 6.96 -32.39
CA MET A 259 -31.00 5.61 -32.13
C MET A 259 -30.31 4.95 -30.93
N CYS A 260 -29.00 5.15 -30.76
CA CYS A 260 -28.27 4.69 -29.57
C CYS A 260 -28.74 5.39 -28.29
N ASN A 261 -28.96 6.70 -28.32
CA ASN A 261 -29.54 7.44 -27.18
C ASN A 261 -30.93 6.90 -26.81
N LEU A 262 -31.80 6.69 -27.80
CA LEU A 262 -33.12 6.10 -27.59
C LEU A 262 -33.03 4.67 -27.00
N LEU A 263 -32.03 3.88 -27.41
CA LEU A 263 -31.76 2.58 -26.82
C LEU A 263 -31.34 2.69 -25.34
N CYS A 264 -30.52 3.68 -24.98
CA CYS A 264 -30.15 3.96 -23.58
C CYS A 264 -31.37 4.38 -22.73
N ASP A 265 -32.29 5.17 -23.30
CA ASP A 265 -33.56 5.51 -22.64
C ASP A 265 -34.44 4.26 -22.44
N TRP A 266 -34.54 3.38 -23.44
CA TRP A 266 -35.28 2.11 -23.32
C TRP A 266 -34.65 1.16 -22.30
N LEU A 267 -33.33 1.06 -22.24
CA LEU A 267 -32.62 0.28 -21.20
C LEU A 267 -32.94 0.83 -19.79
N SER A 268 -33.02 2.15 -19.65
CA SER A 268 -33.46 2.79 -18.39
C SER A 268 -34.89 2.39 -18.01
N VAL A 269 -35.81 2.29 -18.98
CA VAL A 269 -37.19 1.82 -18.76
C VAL A 269 -37.25 0.34 -18.38
N THR A 270 -36.32 -0.50 -18.86
CA THR A 270 -36.24 -1.92 -18.47
C THR A 270 -35.70 -2.17 -17.05
N GLY A 271 -35.38 -1.12 -16.30
CA GLY A 271 -34.94 -1.20 -14.90
C GLY A 271 -33.42 -1.21 -14.70
N MET A 272 -32.62 -0.98 -15.75
CA MET A 272 -31.20 -0.69 -15.59
C MET A 272 -31.01 0.73 -15.04
N SER A 273 -30.09 0.91 -14.09
CA SER A 273 -29.70 2.26 -13.67
C SER A 273 -28.95 2.99 -14.79
N LYS A 274 -29.07 4.31 -14.82
CA LYS A 274 -28.33 5.15 -15.78
C LYS A 274 -26.82 4.96 -15.64
N ASP A 275 -26.34 4.73 -14.42
CA ASP A 275 -24.93 4.49 -14.11
C ASP A 275 -24.43 3.16 -14.72
N ALA A 276 -25.25 2.10 -14.71
CA ALA A 276 -24.90 0.83 -15.34
C ALA A 276 -24.82 0.95 -16.87
N ILE A 277 -25.72 1.74 -17.48
CA ILE A 277 -25.72 2.00 -18.92
C ILE A 277 -24.48 2.84 -19.31
N GLN A 278 -24.17 3.90 -18.54
CA GLN A 278 -22.96 4.70 -18.73
C GLN A 278 -21.68 3.87 -18.55
N SER A 279 -21.61 3.02 -17.53
CA SER A 279 -20.48 2.11 -17.30
C SER A 279 -20.28 1.14 -18.47
N THR A 280 -21.37 0.57 -19.00
CA THR A 280 -21.31 -0.30 -20.20
C THR A 280 -20.76 0.46 -21.41
N PHE A 281 -21.24 1.69 -21.65
CA PHE A 281 -20.77 2.53 -22.75
C PHE A 281 -19.29 2.94 -22.58
N LYS A 282 -18.89 3.37 -21.37
CA LYS A 282 -17.49 3.67 -21.01
C LYS A 282 -16.60 2.46 -21.28
N SER A 283 -16.98 1.26 -20.83
CA SER A 283 -16.21 0.03 -21.05
C SER A 283 -16.00 -0.26 -22.53
N HIS A 284 -17.06 -0.19 -23.34
CA HIS A 284 -16.92 -0.42 -24.78
C HIS A 284 -16.06 0.65 -25.46
N LEU A 285 -16.13 1.91 -25.01
CA LEU A 285 -15.26 2.97 -25.52
C LEU A 285 -13.80 2.75 -25.13
N LYS A 286 -13.51 2.26 -23.91
CA LYS A 286 -12.16 1.84 -23.50
C LYS A 286 -11.61 0.77 -24.44
N ASP A 287 -12.40 -0.28 -24.73
CA ASP A 287 -11.99 -1.36 -25.65
C ASP A 287 -11.65 -0.82 -27.06
N ILE A 288 -12.49 0.07 -27.61
CA ILE A 288 -12.26 0.69 -28.92
C ILE A 288 -11.00 1.55 -28.92
N ILE A 289 -10.75 2.31 -27.84
CA ILE A 289 -9.53 3.11 -27.72
C ILE A 289 -8.31 2.19 -27.65
N MET A 290 -8.35 1.13 -26.83
CA MET A 290 -7.25 0.15 -26.72
C MET A 290 -6.93 -0.55 -28.06
N GLU A 291 -7.94 -0.82 -28.90
CA GLU A 291 -7.73 -1.41 -30.23
C GLU A 291 -7.16 -0.40 -31.26
N LYS A 292 -7.57 0.88 -31.19
CA LYS A 292 -7.32 1.87 -32.26
C LYS A 292 -6.34 2.99 -31.92
N PHE A 293 -5.77 2.99 -30.71
CA PHE A 293 -4.81 4.02 -30.28
C PHE A 293 -3.54 3.99 -31.14
N ASP A 294 -3.13 5.16 -31.64
CA ASP A 294 -1.89 5.35 -32.39
C ASP A 294 -1.02 6.38 -31.66
N PRO A 295 0.09 5.97 -31.01
CA PRO A 295 0.91 6.86 -30.21
C PRO A 295 1.53 8.00 -31.03
N LYS A 296 1.77 7.80 -32.34
CA LYS A 296 2.36 8.86 -33.19
C LYS A 296 1.37 9.97 -33.48
N LYS A 297 0.08 9.64 -33.61
CA LYS A 297 -0.98 10.65 -33.78
C LYS A 297 -1.24 11.39 -32.47
N ALA A 298 -1.26 10.67 -31.35
CA ALA A 298 -1.38 11.25 -30.01
C ALA A 298 -0.26 12.27 -29.74
N ASP A 299 0.99 11.92 -30.02
CA ASP A 299 2.13 12.84 -29.83
C ASP A 299 2.10 14.03 -30.80
N THR A 300 1.53 13.87 -32.00
CA THR A 300 1.32 15.01 -32.92
C THR A 300 0.37 16.05 -32.32
N ILE A 301 -0.72 15.63 -31.67
CA ILE A 301 -1.65 16.53 -30.97
C ILE A 301 -0.93 17.28 -29.85
N PHE A 302 -0.01 16.60 -29.15
CA PHE A 302 0.74 17.17 -28.04
C PHE A 302 1.84 18.16 -28.45
N SER A 303 2.26 18.15 -29.73
CA SER A 303 3.41 18.94 -30.21
C SER A 303 3.21 20.46 -30.25
N SER A 304 1.97 20.95 -30.14
CA SER A 304 1.62 22.38 -30.19
C SER A 304 1.25 22.96 -28.82
N SER A 305 0.43 22.26 -28.03
CA SER A 305 0.07 22.62 -26.66
C SER A 305 -0.56 21.42 -25.92
N PRO A 306 -0.46 21.35 -24.57
CA PRO A 306 -1.19 20.33 -23.81
C PRO A 306 -2.71 20.51 -23.98
N PRO A 307 -3.48 19.45 -24.27
CA PRO A 307 -4.92 19.58 -24.52
C PRO A 307 -5.71 19.84 -23.23
N GLN A 308 -6.61 20.82 -23.24
CA GLN A 308 -7.45 21.16 -22.08
C GLN A 308 -8.39 20.02 -21.65
N TRP A 309 -8.90 19.24 -22.60
CA TRP A 309 -9.74 18.07 -22.33
C TRP A 309 -9.04 16.99 -21.49
N LEU A 310 -7.70 17.01 -21.42
CA LEU A 310 -6.95 16.05 -20.61
C LEU A 310 -7.18 16.27 -19.11
N ASP A 311 -7.33 17.52 -18.67
CA ASP A 311 -7.58 17.85 -17.26
C ASP A 311 -9.00 17.40 -16.83
N GLU A 312 -10.00 17.55 -17.72
CA GLU A 312 -11.34 16.97 -17.52
C GLU A 312 -11.28 15.43 -17.44
N MET A 313 -10.55 14.80 -18.38
CA MET A 313 -10.41 13.34 -18.45
C MET A 313 -9.70 12.77 -17.20
N ILE A 314 -8.74 13.48 -16.62
CA ILE A 314 -8.02 13.09 -15.40
C ILE A 314 -8.92 13.09 -14.17
N THR A 315 -10.01 13.87 -14.17
CA THR A 315 -10.94 13.96 -13.01
C THR A 315 -11.67 12.63 -12.78
N ASP A 316 -11.97 11.87 -13.83
CA ASP A 316 -12.70 10.60 -13.76
C ASP A 316 -11.75 9.39 -13.57
N PRO A 317 -11.95 8.54 -12.53
CA PRO A 317 -11.12 7.36 -12.30
C PRO A 317 -11.14 6.35 -13.47
N ASP A 318 -12.24 6.27 -14.22
CA ASP A 318 -12.35 5.35 -15.35
C ASP A 318 -11.31 5.64 -16.45
N TRP A 319 -11.09 6.92 -16.72
CA TRP A 319 -10.14 7.36 -17.76
C TRP A 319 -8.71 7.39 -17.25
N ARG A 320 -8.48 7.68 -15.96
CA ARG A 320 -7.16 7.45 -15.33
C ARG A 320 -6.71 6.00 -15.51
N SER A 321 -7.59 5.04 -15.25
CA SER A 321 -7.32 3.61 -15.47
C SER A 321 -6.99 3.28 -16.94
N LEU A 322 -7.66 3.91 -17.91
CA LEU A 322 -7.33 3.75 -19.33
C LEU A 322 -5.95 4.33 -19.69
N ILE A 323 -5.60 5.51 -19.17
CA ILE A 323 -4.27 6.13 -19.36
C ILE A 323 -3.18 5.20 -18.82
N TYR A 324 -3.39 4.59 -17.64
CA TYR A 324 -2.47 3.63 -17.05
C TYR A 324 -2.24 2.42 -17.99
N GLN A 325 -3.31 1.77 -18.45
CA GLN A 325 -3.24 0.61 -19.36
C GLN A 325 -2.54 0.96 -20.69
N LEU A 326 -2.89 2.10 -21.30
CA LEU A 326 -2.25 2.57 -22.52
C LEU A 326 -0.75 2.84 -22.30
N SER A 327 -0.35 3.36 -21.13
CA SER A 327 1.05 3.63 -20.81
C SER A 327 1.90 2.37 -20.67
N GLU A 328 1.34 1.27 -20.18
CA GLU A 328 2.06 0.00 -20.07
C GLU A 328 2.35 -0.61 -21.44
N ILE A 329 1.43 -0.45 -22.40
CA ILE A 329 1.56 -0.89 -23.80
C ILE A 329 2.47 0.06 -24.60
N HIS A 330 2.32 1.38 -24.41
CA HIS A 330 2.96 2.41 -25.23
C HIS A 330 3.91 3.33 -24.44
N LYS A 331 4.89 2.73 -23.75
CA LYS A 331 5.89 3.38 -22.86
C LYS A 331 6.69 4.55 -23.44
N ASN A 332 6.65 4.77 -24.75
CA ASN A 332 7.41 5.81 -25.47
C ASN A 332 6.53 6.99 -25.94
N CYS A 333 5.24 7.02 -25.63
CA CYS A 333 4.30 8.06 -26.07
C CYS A 333 4.39 9.31 -25.18
N LEU A 334 4.81 10.43 -25.73
CA LEU A 334 4.97 11.70 -25.00
C LEU A 334 3.67 12.19 -24.36
N MET A 335 2.53 12.02 -25.05
CA MET A 335 1.22 12.40 -24.52
C MET A 335 0.85 11.61 -23.25
N LEU A 336 1.09 10.30 -23.25
CA LEU A 336 0.82 9.43 -22.07
C LEU A 336 1.79 9.72 -20.93
N ASN A 337 3.06 10.01 -21.24
CA ASN A 337 4.06 10.44 -20.27
C ASN A 337 3.61 11.71 -19.53
N PHE A 338 3.14 12.71 -20.28
CA PHE A 338 2.62 13.96 -19.69
C PHE A 338 1.32 13.75 -18.91
N ALA A 339 0.41 12.88 -19.40
CA ALA A 339 -0.81 12.55 -18.71
C ALA A 339 -0.54 11.91 -17.33
N ILE A 340 0.41 10.98 -17.22
CA ILE A 340 0.81 10.39 -15.93
C ILE A 340 1.40 11.44 -14.99
N GLN A 341 2.22 12.35 -15.49
CA GLN A 341 2.74 13.46 -14.68
C GLN A 341 1.58 14.35 -14.16
N LYS A 342 0.65 14.75 -15.03
CA LYS A 342 -0.54 15.54 -14.64
C LYS A 342 -1.44 14.82 -13.64
N ILE A 343 -1.66 13.51 -13.78
CA ILE A 343 -2.40 12.70 -12.79
C ILE A 343 -1.69 12.71 -11.43
N SER A 344 -0.35 12.63 -11.43
CA SER A 344 0.45 12.74 -10.22
C SER A 344 0.33 14.13 -9.60
N ASP A 345 0.46 15.20 -10.39
CA ASP A 345 0.31 16.59 -9.94
C ASP A 345 -1.09 16.88 -9.37
N ALA A 346 -2.13 16.24 -9.92
CA ALA A 346 -3.52 16.29 -9.43
C ALA A 346 -3.75 15.49 -8.12
N GLY A 347 -2.77 14.73 -7.63
CA GLY A 347 -2.80 14.06 -6.33
C GLY A 347 -3.17 12.58 -6.34
N TYR A 348 -3.48 11.96 -7.49
CA TYR A 348 -3.90 10.55 -7.59
C TYR A 348 -2.71 9.55 -7.55
N GLN A 349 -1.75 9.78 -6.66
CA GLN A 349 -0.43 9.14 -6.73
C GLN A 349 -0.44 7.68 -6.27
N ASN A 350 -1.32 7.36 -5.31
CA ASN A 350 -1.49 6.00 -4.79
C ASN A 350 -2.06 5.04 -5.85
N GLU A 351 -2.85 5.54 -6.81
CA GLU A 351 -3.33 4.74 -7.94
C GLU A 351 -2.17 4.33 -8.86
N ILE A 352 -1.19 5.24 -9.05
CA ILE A 352 -0.03 5.00 -9.91
C ILE A 352 1.01 4.10 -9.22
N ALA A 353 1.15 4.17 -7.89
CA ALA A 353 2.20 3.50 -7.11
C ALA A 353 2.34 1.98 -7.35
N SER A 354 1.24 1.30 -7.69
CA SER A 354 1.19 -0.15 -7.95
C SER A 354 1.58 -0.54 -9.38
N LEU A 355 1.67 0.41 -10.31
CA LEU A 355 1.92 0.15 -11.74
C LEU A 355 3.40 0.10 -12.07
N SER A 356 3.77 -0.78 -13.00
CA SER A 356 5.15 -0.94 -13.45
C SER A 356 5.74 0.32 -14.12
N THR A 357 4.86 1.20 -14.61
CA THR A 357 5.17 2.50 -15.22
C THR A 357 5.42 3.62 -14.21
N ALA A 358 5.10 3.46 -12.92
CA ALA A 358 5.52 4.42 -11.89
C ALA A 358 7.06 4.56 -11.88
N SER A 359 7.76 3.43 -12.03
CA SER A 359 9.22 3.35 -12.08
C SER A 359 9.87 4.04 -13.27
N THR A 360 9.14 4.36 -14.35
CA THR A 360 9.72 5.03 -15.53
C THR A 360 9.79 6.55 -15.38
N TYR A 361 9.06 7.15 -14.45
CA TYR A 361 9.06 8.60 -14.22
C TYR A 361 9.66 8.94 -12.86
N PHE A 362 10.79 9.65 -12.88
CA PHE A 362 11.52 9.98 -11.66
C PHE A 362 10.69 10.78 -10.64
N SER A 363 9.90 11.76 -11.09
CA SER A 363 9.06 12.59 -10.20
C SER A 363 8.00 11.76 -9.47
N VAL A 364 7.30 10.89 -10.20
CA VAL A 364 6.27 10.00 -9.67
C VAL A 364 6.90 8.97 -8.73
N PHE A 365 7.95 8.28 -9.17
CA PHE A 365 8.66 7.30 -8.36
C PHE A 365 9.21 7.91 -7.07
N ASN A 366 9.86 9.08 -7.14
CA ASN A 366 10.41 9.75 -5.96
C ASN A 366 9.32 10.12 -4.95
N LYS A 367 8.16 10.62 -5.38
CA LYS A 367 7.10 10.99 -4.45
C LYS A 367 6.39 9.77 -3.86
N VAL A 368 6.10 8.74 -4.66
CA VAL A 368 5.60 7.44 -4.16
C VAL A 368 6.58 6.81 -3.16
N LEU A 369 7.88 6.85 -3.43
CA LEU A 369 8.95 6.38 -2.53
C LEU A 369 8.94 7.15 -1.20
N LEU A 370 8.84 8.48 -1.24
CA LEU A 370 8.81 9.34 -0.05
C LEU A 370 7.54 9.11 0.79
N ASP A 371 6.36 9.11 0.17
CA ASP A 371 5.09 8.91 0.87
C ASP A 371 5.04 7.50 1.50
N SER A 372 5.52 6.47 0.78
CA SER A 372 5.68 5.12 1.32
C SER A 372 6.67 5.08 2.49
N LEU A 373 7.83 5.74 2.40
CA LEU A 373 8.79 5.81 3.51
C LEU A 373 8.18 6.52 4.74
N ILE A 374 7.45 7.61 4.54
CA ILE A 374 6.76 8.34 5.63
C ILE A 374 5.71 7.46 6.31
N GLN A 375 5.04 6.58 5.57
CA GLN A 375 4.13 5.58 6.14
C GLN A 375 4.91 4.50 6.90
N LEU A 376 5.90 3.85 6.28
CA LEU A 376 6.65 2.73 6.86
C LEU A 376 7.41 3.10 8.14
N ILE A 377 7.89 4.35 8.29
CA ILE A 377 8.55 4.83 9.51
C ILE A 377 7.59 4.87 10.72
N LYS A 378 6.27 4.99 10.49
CA LYS A 378 5.24 5.08 11.54
C LYS A 378 4.70 3.72 12.00
N LEU A 379 4.94 2.65 11.22
CA LEU A 379 4.47 1.29 11.52
C LEU A 379 5.32 0.64 12.61
N ASP A 380 4.73 -0.29 13.36
CA ASP A 380 5.49 -1.19 14.21
C ASP A 380 6.19 -2.31 13.39
N GLU A 381 7.04 -3.13 14.02
CA GLU A 381 7.78 -4.18 13.29
C GLU A 381 6.88 -5.27 12.68
N ILE A 382 5.64 -5.40 13.15
CA ILE A 382 4.67 -6.40 12.68
C ILE A 382 3.92 -5.85 11.46
N GLU A 383 3.35 -4.66 11.56
CA GLU A 383 2.69 -3.93 10.47
C GLU A 383 3.68 -3.61 9.33
N LEU A 384 4.96 -3.38 9.67
CA LEU A 384 6.05 -3.24 8.71
C LEU A 384 6.23 -4.51 7.87
N GLN A 385 6.22 -5.71 8.47
CA GLN A 385 6.39 -6.95 7.71
C GLN A 385 5.25 -7.20 6.72
N GLU A 386 4.01 -6.84 7.07
CA GLU A 386 2.87 -6.95 6.16
C GLU A 386 2.93 -5.90 5.03
N SER A 387 3.29 -4.65 5.36
CA SER A 387 3.26 -3.52 4.42
C SER A 387 4.49 -3.40 3.51
N ILE A 388 5.65 -3.89 3.93
CA ILE A 388 6.92 -3.72 3.19
C ILE A 388 6.98 -4.53 1.88
N SER A 389 6.09 -5.50 1.68
CA SER A 389 6.05 -6.34 0.47
C SER A 389 5.76 -5.54 -0.80
N GLU A 390 4.85 -4.55 -0.73
CA GLU A 390 4.54 -3.67 -1.86
C GLU A 390 5.70 -2.70 -2.13
N PHE A 391 6.22 -2.08 -1.07
CA PHE A 391 7.40 -1.21 -1.13
C PHE A 391 8.63 -1.89 -1.76
N LYS A 392 8.89 -3.15 -1.38
CA LYS A 392 9.91 -4.02 -1.97
C LYS A 392 9.70 -4.21 -3.47
N LYS A 393 8.47 -4.48 -3.93
CA LYS A 393 8.17 -4.63 -5.37
C LYS A 393 8.45 -3.33 -6.13
N THR A 394 7.97 -2.19 -5.64
CA THR A 394 8.12 -0.89 -6.32
C THR A 394 9.57 -0.42 -6.37
N CYS A 395 10.35 -0.57 -5.29
CA CYS A 395 11.77 -0.22 -5.28
C CYS A 395 12.62 -1.15 -6.14
N CYS A 396 12.35 -2.46 -6.09
CA CYS A 396 13.18 -3.50 -6.72
C CYS A 396 12.74 -3.87 -8.15
N ASN A 397 11.80 -3.13 -8.75
CA ASN A 397 11.33 -3.32 -10.13
C ASN A 397 12.47 -3.16 -11.16
N SER A 398 13.40 -2.24 -10.92
CA SER A 398 14.58 -2.02 -11.78
C SER A 398 15.87 -1.82 -10.98
N GLN A 399 17.02 -1.96 -11.65
CA GLN A 399 18.33 -1.72 -11.02
C GLN A 399 18.54 -0.23 -10.66
N HIS A 400 17.95 0.70 -11.43
CA HIS A 400 18.11 2.14 -11.18
C HIS A 400 17.13 2.66 -10.12
N THR A 401 15.90 2.10 -10.02
CA THR A 401 14.99 2.42 -8.90
C THR A 401 15.57 1.93 -7.58
N TYR A 402 16.15 0.72 -7.56
CA TYR A 402 16.82 0.18 -6.39
C TYR A 402 18.03 1.03 -5.95
N LEU A 403 18.89 1.41 -6.91
CA LEU A 403 20.04 2.27 -6.64
C LEU A 403 19.61 3.62 -6.05
N TYR A 404 18.59 4.26 -6.62
CA TYR A 404 18.07 5.52 -6.12
C TYR A 404 17.45 5.38 -4.72
N ALA A 405 16.61 4.37 -4.50
CA ALA A 405 15.98 4.12 -3.21
C ALA A 405 17.03 3.87 -2.12
N GLN A 406 18.02 3.00 -2.38
CA GLN A 406 19.10 2.76 -1.43
C GLN A 406 19.96 4.00 -1.17
N ALA A 407 20.24 4.83 -2.19
CA ALA A 407 20.98 6.08 -2.00
C ALA A 407 20.23 7.08 -1.13
N LEU A 408 18.92 7.26 -1.36
CA LEU A 408 18.07 8.13 -0.56
C LEU A 408 18.00 7.63 0.89
N ILE A 409 17.71 6.34 1.08
CA ILE A 409 17.59 5.71 2.40
C ILE A 409 18.93 5.73 3.15
N HIS A 410 20.06 5.49 2.48
CA HIS A 410 21.39 5.56 3.10
C HIS A 410 21.69 6.96 3.63
N ASN A 411 21.49 8.00 2.81
CA ASN A 411 21.72 9.39 3.23
C ASN A 411 20.79 9.80 4.39
N LEU A 412 19.52 9.39 4.35
CA LEU A 412 18.56 9.67 5.43
C LEU A 412 18.83 8.85 6.70
N SER A 413 19.44 7.65 6.59
CA SER A 413 19.71 6.77 7.74
C SER A 413 20.76 7.31 8.71
N GLN A 414 21.58 8.28 8.27
CA GLN A 414 22.46 9.06 9.15
C GLN A 414 21.69 9.89 10.18
N THR A 415 20.45 10.30 9.85
CA THR A 415 19.56 11.07 10.73
C THR A 415 18.52 10.19 11.40
N TYR A 416 18.02 9.16 10.71
CA TYR A 416 16.94 8.28 11.18
C TYR A 416 17.37 6.81 11.16
N PRO A 417 17.81 6.22 12.30
CA PRO A 417 18.38 4.87 12.32
C PRO A 417 17.38 3.78 11.88
N ASN A 418 16.07 3.98 12.08
CA ASN A 418 15.01 3.05 11.66
C ASN A 418 15.04 2.78 10.15
N LEU A 419 15.48 3.75 9.33
CA LEU A 419 15.62 3.59 7.88
C LEU A 419 16.67 2.53 7.51
N LYS A 420 17.66 2.28 8.37
CA LYS A 420 18.66 1.23 8.14
C LYS A 420 18.04 -0.17 8.14
N ARG A 421 16.96 -0.40 8.90
CA ARG A 421 16.19 -1.66 8.87
C ARG A 421 15.48 -1.84 7.52
N ILE A 422 14.88 -0.76 6.99
CA ILE A 422 14.21 -0.76 5.67
C ILE A 422 15.23 -0.98 4.54
N ALA A 423 16.42 -0.36 4.62
CA ALA A 423 17.52 -0.62 3.68
C ALA A 423 17.92 -2.10 3.64
N GLN A 424 18.08 -2.73 4.80
CA GLN A 424 18.41 -4.16 4.93
C GLN A 424 17.31 -5.07 4.40
N GLU A 425 16.03 -4.74 4.64
CA GLU A 425 14.90 -5.50 4.10
C GLU A 425 14.82 -5.41 2.56
N LEU A 426 15.15 -4.25 1.97
CA LEU A 426 15.32 -4.10 0.52
C LEU A 426 16.52 -4.91 0.00
N GLU A 427 17.64 -4.94 0.73
CA GLU A 427 18.82 -5.74 0.35
C GLU A 427 18.49 -7.24 0.30
N LEU A 428 17.78 -7.76 1.31
CA LEU A 428 17.37 -9.17 1.37
C LEU A 428 16.50 -9.56 0.16
N GLU A 429 15.53 -8.72 -0.22
CA GLU A 429 14.66 -8.98 -1.38
C GLU A 429 15.42 -9.12 -2.71
N VAL A 430 16.50 -8.34 -2.88
CA VAL A 430 17.31 -8.38 -4.11
C VAL A 430 18.50 -9.34 -3.98
N PHE A 431 18.86 -9.79 -2.78
CA PHE A 431 19.91 -10.77 -2.56
C PHE A 431 19.68 -12.05 -3.37
N ASP A 432 18.43 -12.52 -3.44
CA ASP A 432 18.02 -13.70 -4.20
C ASP A 432 17.83 -13.40 -5.70
N LYS A 433 17.43 -12.17 -6.05
CA LYS A 433 17.09 -11.78 -7.44
C LYS A 433 18.27 -11.33 -8.29
N SER A 434 19.29 -10.68 -7.70
CA SER A 434 20.41 -10.12 -8.47
C SER A 434 21.74 -10.02 -7.71
N LYS A 435 22.78 -10.64 -8.27
CA LYS A 435 24.17 -10.51 -7.81
C LYS A 435 24.72 -9.08 -7.91
N VAL A 436 24.12 -8.20 -8.71
CA VAL A 436 24.57 -6.81 -8.89
C VAL A 436 24.22 -5.97 -7.66
N ALA A 437 23.03 -6.18 -7.07
CA ALA A 437 22.57 -5.40 -5.92
C ALA A 437 23.45 -5.58 -4.66
N ARG A 438 24.04 -6.78 -4.50
CA ARG A 438 25.03 -7.06 -3.44
C ARG A 438 26.24 -6.12 -3.52
N LYS A 439 26.67 -5.73 -4.74
CA LYS A 439 27.76 -4.76 -4.95
C LYS A 439 27.32 -3.33 -4.70
N ILE A 440 26.05 -3.00 -4.94
CA ILE A 440 25.50 -1.65 -4.70
C ILE A 440 25.59 -1.31 -3.21
N SER A 441 25.09 -2.16 -2.31
CA SER A 441 25.19 -1.95 -0.85
C SER A 441 26.63 -1.67 -0.37
N LEU A 442 27.59 -2.47 -0.85
CA LEU A 442 29.01 -2.32 -0.55
C LEU A 442 29.64 -1.05 -1.14
N MET A 443 29.12 -0.57 -2.28
CA MET A 443 29.56 0.68 -2.94
C MET A 443 28.99 1.94 -2.27
N MET A 444 27.75 1.87 -1.76
CA MET A 444 27.14 2.97 -0.99
C MET A 444 27.83 3.16 0.36
N SER A 445 28.36 2.07 0.93
CA SER A 445 29.22 2.11 2.10
C SER A 445 30.63 2.62 1.73
N ASN A 446 31.29 3.36 2.63
CA ASN A 446 32.68 3.81 2.42
C ASN A 446 33.74 2.68 2.51
N ILE A 447 33.32 1.42 2.29
CA ILE A 447 34.15 0.21 2.23
C ILE A 447 35.10 0.28 1.02
N SER A 448 34.70 0.96 -0.05
CA SER A 448 35.53 1.21 -1.25
C SER A 448 36.89 1.88 -0.94
N SER A 449 36.99 2.64 0.17
CA SER A 449 38.26 3.21 0.65
C SER A 449 39.24 2.17 1.21
N TYR A 450 38.82 0.92 1.39
CA TYR A 450 39.61 -0.19 1.93
C TYR A 450 39.57 -1.41 0.98
N PRO A 451 40.35 -1.40 -0.13
CA PRO A 451 40.22 -2.38 -1.20
C PRO A 451 40.31 -3.86 -0.76
N ALA A 452 41.22 -4.18 0.16
CA ALA A 452 41.39 -5.56 0.65
C ALA A 452 40.15 -6.07 1.43
N ILE A 453 39.45 -5.19 2.13
CA ILE A 453 38.22 -5.51 2.87
C ILE A 453 37.05 -5.64 1.89
N TYR A 454 36.96 -4.70 0.93
CA TYR A 454 35.96 -4.74 -0.14
C TYR A 454 36.04 -6.04 -0.95
N GLU A 455 37.23 -6.44 -1.40
CA GLU A 455 37.43 -7.68 -2.16
C GLU A 455 36.99 -8.92 -1.37
N SER A 456 37.42 -9.04 -0.12
CA SER A 456 37.10 -10.23 0.69
C SER A 456 35.63 -10.28 1.11
N ILE A 457 35.00 -9.16 1.47
CA ILE A 457 33.56 -9.14 1.76
C ILE A 457 32.75 -9.40 0.48
N SER A 458 33.12 -8.78 -0.65
CA SER A 458 32.44 -9.03 -1.93
C SER A 458 32.63 -10.47 -2.41
N SER A 459 33.78 -11.11 -2.14
CA SER A 459 34.02 -12.53 -2.37
C SER A 459 33.01 -13.36 -1.60
N ILE A 460 33.04 -13.27 -0.25
CA ILE A 460 32.21 -14.05 0.69
C ILE A 460 30.71 -13.88 0.40
N LEU A 461 30.25 -12.64 0.21
CA LEU A 461 28.83 -12.35 -0.06
C LEU A 461 28.40 -12.78 -1.48
N SER A 462 29.32 -12.96 -2.43
CA SER A 462 28.99 -13.46 -3.78
C SER A 462 29.02 -15.00 -3.87
N SER A 463 29.91 -15.65 -3.13
CA SER A 463 30.06 -17.11 -3.03
C SER A 463 29.12 -17.75 -2.00
N ASN A 464 28.53 -16.94 -1.12
CA ASN A 464 27.75 -17.38 0.05
C ASN A 464 28.52 -18.34 0.99
N THR A 465 29.85 -18.22 1.01
CA THR A 465 30.78 -19.12 1.74
C THR A 465 32.02 -18.36 2.19
N ALA A 466 32.42 -18.49 3.47
CA ALA A 466 33.62 -17.82 3.96
C ALA A 466 34.89 -18.60 3.56
N SER A 467 35.66 -18.06 2.61
CA SER A 467 36.94 -18.68 2.23
C SER A 467 38.01 -18.39 3.30
N THR A 468 38.87 -19.38 3.58
CA THR A 468 39.97 -19.22 4.53
C THR A 468 40.94 -18.10 4.16
N GLY A 469 41.14 -17.86 2.86
CA GLY A 469 41.96 -16.75 2.37
C GLY A 469 41.36 -15.38 2.70
N ASP A 470 40.05 -15.24 2.50
CA ASP A 470 39.34 -13.98 2.75
C ASP A 470 39.24 -13.66 4.24
N ILE A 471 39.02 -14.66 5.10
CA ILE A 471 39.00 -14.46 6.55
C ILE A 471 40.39 -14.12 7.10
N ILE A 472 41.47 -14.69 6.54
CA ILE A 472 42.84 -14.30 6.91
C ILE A 472 43.13 -12.86 6.50
N LYS A 473 42.71 -12.42 5.29
CA LYS A 473 42.85 -11.03 4.85
C LYS A 473 42.12 -10.08 5.80
N LEU A 474 40.85 -10.35 6.13
CA LEU A 474 40.08 -9.53 7.07
C LEU A 474 40.74 -9.49 8.45
N TYR A 475 41.11 -10.64 9.02
CA TYR A 475 41.83 -10.70 10.30
C TYR A 475 43.09 -9.84 10.30
N ASN A 476 43.89 -9.89 9.23
CA ASN A 476 45.12 -9.11 9.11
C ASN A 476 44.87 -7.58 9.02
N GLU A 477 43.76 -7.13 8.43
CA GLU A 477 43.39 -5.71 8.40
C GLU A 477 42.87 -5.23 9.77
N TYR A 478 41.99 -5.99 10.43
CA TYR A 478 41.44 -5.63 11.75
C TYR A 478 42.39 -5.90 12.93
N SER A 479 43.58 -6.45 12.67
CA SER A 479 44.67 -6.58 13.65
C SER A 479 45.71 -5.46 13.57
N LYS A 480 45.57 -4.51 12.63
CA LYS A 480 46.48 -3.36 12.48
C LYS A 480 46.17 -2.26 13.50
N PRO A 481 47.15 -1.39 13.84
CA PRO A 481 46.91 -0.26 14.76
C PRO A 481 45.96 0.80 14.20
N ASN A 482 45.83 0.93 12.87
CA ASN A 482 44.81 1.76 12.24
C ASN A 482 43.62 0.87 11.84
N VAL A 483 42.68 0.71 12.77
CA VAL A 483 41.57 -0.25 12.62
C VAL A 483 40.47 0.33 11.73
N PRO A 484 40.00 -0.38 10.69
CA PRO A 484 38.87 0.05 9.88
C PRO A 484 37.56 0.14 10.69
N PRO A 485 36.59 0.97 10.27
CA PRO A 485 35.26 1.04 10.90
C PRO A 485 34.57 -0.33 11.07
N VAL A 486 34.16 -0.65 12.29
CA VAL A 486 33.50 -1.93 12.63
C VAL A 486 32.16 -2.14 11.92
N GLU A 487 31.52 -1.06 11.44
CA GLU A 487 30.30 -1.11 10.64
C GLU A 487 30.44 -2.01 9.40
N PHE A 488 31.64 -2.07 8.80
CA PHE A 488 31.91 -2.89 7.62
C PHE A 488 31.82 -4.41 7.90
N LEU A 489 32.00 -4.84 9.15
CA LEU A 489 31.82 -6.23 9.56
C LEU A 489 30.41 -6.51 10.10
N ARG A 490 29.64 -5.47 10.47
CA ARG A 490 28.27 -5.55 11.00
C ARG A 490 27.21 -5.70 9.90
N ILE A 491 27.54 -6.40 8.81
CA ILE A 491 26.61 -6.75 7.73
C ILE A 491 25.86 -8.02 8.16
N PRO A 492 24.52 -8.03 8.26
CA PRO A 492 23.76 -9.19 8.79
C PRO A 492 24.06 -10.50 8.08
N ALA A 493 24.09 -10.49 6.74
CA ALA A 493 24.40 -11.68 5.92
C ALA A 493 25.83 -12.21 6.14
N LEU A 494 26.80 -11.33 6.43
CA LEU A 494 28.17 -11.75 6.75
C LEU A 494 28.22 -12.42 8.13
N LEU A 495 27.54 -11.84 9.13
CA LEU A 495 27.47 -12.41 10.48
C LEU A 495 26.73 -13.75 10.50
N GLU A 496 25.63 -13.89 9.76
CA GLU A 496 24.88 -15.14 9.65
C GLU A 496 25.73 -16.27 9.06
N LEU A 497 26.54 -15.97 8.02
CA LEU A 497 27.50 -16.90 7.43
C LEU A 497 28.64 -17.26 8.41
N LEU A 498 29.25 -16.27 9.07
CA LEU A 498 30.35 -16.51 10.02
C LEU A 498 29.92 -17.35 11.22
N LEU A 499 28.72 -17.10 11.75
CA LEU A 499 28.15 -17.92 12.83
C LEU A 499 27.84 -19.35 12.34
N ASN A 500 27.29 -19.50 11.13
CA ASN A 500 26.98 -20.82 10.58
C ASN A 500 28.25 -21.61 10.24
N ASP A 501 29.36 -20.95 9.93
CA ASP A 501 30.65 -21.62 9.79
C ASP A 501 31.23 -22.03 11.16
N LEU A 502 31.04 -21.22 12.21
CA LEU A 502 31.57 -21.47 13.56
C LEU A 502 30.78 -22.54 14.35
N PHE A 503 29.45 -22.47 14.35
CA PHE A 503 28.58 -23.23 15.27
C PHE A 503 27.93 -24.46 14.64
N ASN A 504 28.03 -24.66 13.32
CA ASN A 504 27.47 -25.83 12.65
C ASN A 504 28.39 -27.05 12.85
N PRO A 505 27.92 -28.15 13.45
CA PRO A 505 28.76 -29.30 13.80
C PRO A 505 29.31 -30.04 12.57
N THR A 506 28.71 -29.85 11.39
CA THR A 506 29.15 -30.49 10.14
C THR A 506 30.37 -29.83 9.49
N LYS A 507 30.68 -28.59 9.87
CA LYS A 507 31.83 -27.84 9.35
C LYS A 507 33.00 -27.93 10.31
N ASN A 508 34.22 -28.02 9.79
CA ASN A 508 35.42 -28.25 10.58
C ASN A 508 36.48 -27.16 10.31
N LEU A 509 36.69 -26.27 11.30
CA LEU A 509 37.52 -25.06 11.17
C LEU A 509 38.88 -25.14 11.89
N GLN A 510 39.31 -26.33 12.34
CA GLN A 510 40.37 -26.52 13.35
C GLN A 510 41.67 -25.72 13.13
N GLN A 511 42.15 -25.53 11.90
CA GLN A 511 43.42 -24.82 11.64
C GLN A 511 43.34 -23.28 11.71
N ASN A 512 42.17 -22.65 11.60
CA ASN A 512 42.05 -21.19 11.59
C ASN A 512 40.93 -20.62 12.48
N LYS A 513 40.28 -21.49 13.28
CA LYS A 513 39.21 -21.16 14.24
C LYS A 513 39.42 -19.84 14.99
N SER A 514 40.61 -19.58 15.53
CA SER A 514 40.94 -18.37 16.30
C SER A 514 40.70 -17.06 15.52
N LYS A 515 40.87 -17.06 14.19
CA LYS A 515 40.68 -15.88 13.33
C LYS A 515 39.20 -15.57 13.10
N TRP A 516 38.35 -16.59 12.92
CA TRP A 516 36.89 -16.42 12.86
C TRP A 516 36.35 -15.89 14.19
N ILE A 517 36.78 -16.49 15.31
CA ILE A 517 36.37 -16.07 16.65
C ILE A 517 36.78 -14.62 16.92
N TYR A 518 38.01 -14.23 16.57
CA TYR A 518 38.46 -12.84 16.71
C TYR A 518 37.56 -11.87 15.93
N ILE A 519 37.24 -12.14 14.67
CA ILE A 519 36.36 -11.26 13.86
C ILE A 519 34.97 -11.17 14.48
N VAL A 520 34.35 -12.30 14.85
CA VAL A 520 32.99 -12.29 15.42
C VAL A 520 32.95 -11.60 16.79
N ALA A 521 33.95 -11.80 17.64
CA ALA A 521 34.08 -11.08 18.90
C ALA A 521 34.30 -9.57 18.67
N PHE A 522 35.14 -9.19 17.70
CA PHE A 522 35.40 -7.80 17.32
C PHE A 522 34.12 -7.09 16.84
N CYS A 523 33.26 -7.77 16.08
CA CYS A 523 31.95 -7.25 15.67
C CYS A 523 31.03 -6.89 16.85
N VAL A 524 31.21 -7.51 18.01
CA VAL A 524 30.30 -7.40 19.17
C VAL A 524 30.88 -6.46 20.22
N SER A 525 32.14 -6.64 20.60
CA SER A 525 32.77 -5.93 21.73
C SER A 525 33.20 -4.49 21.42
N VAL A 526 33.17 -4.05 20.17
CA VAL A 526 33.69 -2.72 19.78
C VAL A 526 32.55 -1.72 19.57
N PRO A 527 32.42 -0.65 20.39
CA PRO A 527 31.44 0.40 20.16
C PRO A 527 31.77 1.21 18.89
N ASN A 528 30.76 1.84 18.28
CA ASN A 528 30.96 2.71 17.11
C ASN A 528 31.69 4.02 17.46
N THR A 529 31.71 4.41 18.74
CA THR A 529 32.41 5.58 19.25
C THR A 529 33.85 5.24 19.66
N THR A 530 34.76 6.19 19.45
CA THR A 530 36.19 6.07 19.73
C THR A 530 36.51 6.10 21.22
N THR A 531 36.12 5.06 21.95
CA THR A 531 36.59 4.78 23.31
C THR A 531 38.03 4.22 23.23
N SER A 532 38.84 4.40 24.28
CA SER A 532 40.25 3.98 24.28
C SER A 532 40.41 2.49 23.98
N LEU A 533 41.30 2.18 23.03
CA LEU A 533 41.62 0.83 22.55
C LEU A 533 42.00 -0.19 23.64
N ASP A 534 42.36 0.25 24.85
CA ASP A 534 42.84 -0.64 25.91
C ASP A 534 41.73 -1.25 26.78
N SER A 535 40.62 -0.55 27.06
CA SER A 535 39.48 -1.18 27.76
C SER A 535 38.73 -2.17 26.84
N ILE A 536 38.63 -1.82 25.55
CA ILE A 536 37.97 -2.65 24.53
C ILE A 536 38.68 -4.02 24.38
N LYS A 537 40.00 -4.08 24.61
CA LYS A 537 40.76 -5.34 24.56
C LYS A 537 40.38 -6.32 25.67
N GLU A 538 39.97 -5.85 26.84
CA GLU A 538 39.57 -6.75 27.94
C GLU A 538 38.23 -7.42 27.63
N GLU A 539 37.20 -6.63 27.31
CA GLU A 539 35.88 -7.12 26.87
C GLU A 539 35.98 -8.02 25.62
N LEU A 540 36.84 -7.68 24.67
CA LEU A 540 37.11 -8.49 23.49
C LEU A 540 37.73 -9.84 23.85
N ASN A 541 38.72 -9.88 24.75
CA ASN A 541 39.36 -11.11 25.17
C ASN A 541 38.42 -12.02 25.98
N GLU A 542 37.53 -11.46 26.79
CA GLU A 542 36.48 -12.21 27.48
C GLU A 542 35.47 -12.80 26.49
N THR A 543 35.02 -12.00 25.52
CA THR A 543 34.11 -12.44 24.45
C THR A 543 34.74 -13.55 23.59
N ILE A 544 36.04 -13.44 23.24
CA ILE A 544 36.80 -14.48 22.55
C ILE A 544 36.81 -15.78 23.36
N ARG A 545 37.10 -15.72 24.66
CA ARG A 545 37.11 -16.91 25.54
C ARG A 545 35.73 -17.56 25.67
N ALA A 546 34.68 -16.75 25.78
CA ALA A 546 33.30 -17.24 25.85
C ALA A 546 32.88 -17.95 24.56
N ILE A 547 33.12 -17.34 23.39
CA ILE A 547 32.86 -17.95 22.09
C ILE A 547 33.70 -19.22 21.91
N ASP A 548 34.99 -19.23 22.28
CA ASP A 548 35.86 -20.40 22.11
C ASP A 548 35.40 -21.62 22.93
N LYS A 549 34.96 -21.40 24.17
CA LYS A 549 34.36 -22.46 25.01
C LYS A 549 33.09 -23.03 24.37
N VAL A 550 32.12 -22.18 24.03
CA VAL A 550 30.83 -22.63 23.48
C VAL A 550 30.99 -23.26 22.10
N GLN A 551 31.86 -22.70 21.24
CA GLN A 551 32.15 -23.28 19.93
C GLN A 551 32.73 -24.69 20.06
N SER A 552 33.65 -24.91 21.02
CA SER A 552 34.24 -26.24 21.24
C SER A 552 33.19 -27.29 21.62
N ILE A 553 32.19 -26.89 22.41
CA ILE A 553 31.04 -27.72 22.78
C ILE A 553 30.15 -28.00 21.55
N CYS A 554 29.75 -26.97 20.80
CA CYS A 554 28.92 -27.13 19.61
C CYS A 554 29.61 -28.00 18.53
N GLN A 555 30.94 -27.89 18.39
CA GLN A 555 31.76 -28.68 17.48
C GLN A 555 31.86 -30.16 17.90
N SER A 556 31.97 -30.45 19.20
CA SER A 556 31.95 -31.84 19.68
C SER A 556 30.56 -32.48 19.58
N ASN A 557 29.51 -31.67 19.45
CA ASN A 557 28.10 -32.04 19.28
C ASN A 557 27.65 -33.14 20.26
N PRO A 558 27.79 -32.91 21.60
CA PRO A 558 27.54 -33.92 22.62
C PRO A 558 26.07 -34.36 22.63
N LEU A 559 25.82 -35.62 22.94
CA LEU A 559 24.50 -36.24 22.89
C LEU A 559 24.11 -36.83 24.25
N GLY A 560 22.81 -36.83 24.56
CA GLY A 560 22.27 -37.47 25.76
C GLY A 560 22.85 -36.93 27.07
N SER A 561 23.49 -37.79 27.87
CA SER A 561 24.07 -37.42 29.16
C SER A 561 25.26 -36.46 29.06
N GLU A 562 26.04 -36.52 27.97
CA GLU A 562 27.13 -35.57 27.74
C GLU A 562 26.60 -34.15 27.52
N LEU A 563 25.48 -34.02 26.80
CA LEU A 563 24.80 -32.73 26.62
C LEU A 563 24.32 -32.19 27.98
N GLN A 564 23.63 -33.01 28.78
CA GLN A 564 23.12 -32.63 30.10
C GLN A 564 24.21 -32.10 31.05
N ASN A 565 25.39 -32.71 31.05
CA ASN A 565 26.53 -32.23 31.85
C ASN A 565 27.03 -30.83 31.44
N VAL A 566 26.82 -30.44 30.18
CA VAL A 566 27.33 -29.20 29.60
C VAL A 566 26.25 -28.10 29.55
N VAL A 567 24.97 -28.45 29.71
CA VAL A 567 23.85 -27.49 29.79
C VAL A 567 24.11 -26.32 30.74
N PRO A 568 24.57 -26.50 32.01
CA PRO A 568 24.80 -25.37 32.91
C PRO A 568 25.84 -24.38 32.39
N ILE A 569 26.89 -24.87 31.73
CA ILE A 569 27.97 -24.07 31.14
C ILE A 569 27.42 -23.25 29.96
N LEU A 570 26.58 -23.85 29.11
CA LEU A 570 25.93 -23.13 28.01
C LEU A 570 25.01 -22.02 28.53
N LYS A 571 24.22 -22.28 29.59
CA LYS A 571 23.27 -21.33 30.19
C LYS A 571 23.93 -20.07 30.75
N GLU A 572 25.15 -20.19 31.30
CA GLU A 572 25.99 -19.07 31.75
C GLU A 572 26.24 -18.07 30.60
N TYR A 573 26.68 -18.58 29.44
CA TYR A 573 27.04 -17.73 28.29
C TYR A 573 25.84 -17.25 27.45
N LEU A 574 24.61 -17.67 27.76
CA LEU A 574 23.40 -17.20 27.05
C LEU A 574 23.11 -15.71 27.22
N GLU A 575 23.74 -15.01 28.18
CA GLU A 575 23.57 -13.57 28.35
C GLU A 575 24.16 -12.76 27.18
N LEU A 576 25.18 -13.30 26.50
CA LEU A 576 25.79 -12.68 25.32
C LEU A 576 24.92 -12.96 24.07
N PRO A 577 24.33 -11.93 23.42
CA PRO A 577 23.39 -12.14 22.31
C PRO A 577 24.00 -12.96 21.17
N ILE A 578 25.26 -12.70 20.81
CA ILE A 578 25.98 -13.40 19.74
C ILE A 578 26.12 -14.91 20.01
N ILE A 579 26.31 -15.30 21.27
CA ILE A 579 26.45 -16.70 21.67
C ILE A 579 25.09 -17.38 21.62
N SER A 580 24.04 -16.71 22.11
CA SER A 580 22.67 -17.24 21.99
C SER A 580 22.27 -17.42 20.52
N MET A 581 22.63 -16.50 19.61
CA MET A 581 22.39 -16.65 18.17
C MET A 581 23.20 -17.80 17.55
N GLY A 582 24.46 -18.00 17.96
CA GLY A 582 25.26 -19.17 17.57
C GLY A 582 24.62 -20.50 18.03
N ILE A 583 24.12 -20.53 19.27
CA ILE A 583 23.38 -21.67 19.82
C ILE A 583 22.07 -21.91 19.06
N LEU A 584 21.33 -20.87 18.67
CA LEU A 584 20.13 -21.01 17.81
C LEU A 584 20.47 -21.68 16.47
N GLN A 585 21.58 -21.31 15.83
CA GLN A 585 22.01 -21.94 14.58
C GLN A 585 22.51 -23.38 14.79
N TRP A 586 23.16 -23.69 15.91
CA TRP A 586 23.55 -25.05 16.30
C TRP A 586 22.31 -25.94 16.55
N ILE A 587 21.30 -25.42 17.25
CA ILE A 587 20.00 -26.08 17.45
C ILE A 587 19.32 -26.29 16.10
N GLN A 588 19.21 -25.27 15.25
CA GLN A 588 18.61 -25.37 13.92
C GLN A 588 19.30 -26.45 13.07
N SER A 589 20.63 -26.50 13.08
CA SER A 589 21.42 -27.48 12.34
C SER A 589 21.17 -28.92 12.81
N ASN A 590 21.00 -29.13 14.12
CA ASN A 590 20.70 -30.45 14.70
C ASN A 590 19.23 -30.87 14.52
N LEU A 591 18.28 -29.93 14.57
CA LEU A 591 16.84 -30.19 14.37
C LEU A 591 16.52 -30.48 12.89
N MET A 592 17.15 -29.78 11.94
CA MET A 592 16.88 -29.96 10.51
C MET A 592 17.62 -31.14 9.86
N ASN A 593 18.55 -31.80 10.57
CA ASN A 593 19.29 -32.93 10.02
C ASN A 593 18.47 -34.23 10.04
N LYS A 594 17.97 -34.65 8.87
CA LYS A 594 17.12 -35.85 8.69
C LYS A 594 17.72 -37.13 9.28
N THR A 595 19.05 -37.30 9.30
CA THR A 595 19.68 -38.51 9.88
C THR A 595 19.55 -38.61 11.41
N ASN A 596 19.32 -37.50 12.10
CA ASN A 596 19.25 -37.46 13.57
C ASN A 596 17.83 -37.73 14.11
N ILE A 597 16.82 -37.60 13.25
CA ILE A 597 15.39 -37.62 13.62
C ILE A 597 14.89 -39.05 13.88
N SER A 598 15.44 -40.07 13.21
CA SER A 598 14.88 -41.42 13.19
C SER A 598 15.07 -42.27 14.45
N SER A 599 15.90 -41.86 15.41
CA SER A 599 16.09 -42.60 16.69
C SER A 599 16.69 -41.79 17.84
N TYR A 600 17.53 -40.77 17.57
CA TYR A 600 18.39 -40.17 18.58
C TYR A 600 17.90 -38.81 19.11
N ASN A 601 17.09 -38.07 18.34
CA ASN A 601 16.66 -36.72 18.73
C ASN A 601 15.67 -36.70 19.91
N THR A 602 14.88 -37.75 20.15
CA THR A 602 13.81 -37.76 21.18
C THR A 602 14.32 -37.42 22.59
N LEU A 603 15.58 -37.73 22.90
CA LEU A 603 16.23 -37.41 24.18
C LEU A 603 16.87 -36.02 24.22
N CYS A 604 17.19 -35.41 23.07
CA CYS A 604 17.88 -34.12 22.98
C CYS A 604 16.92 -32.96 22.66
N THR A 605 15.85 -33.21 21.90
CA THR A 605 14.80 -32.24 21.54
C THR A 605 14.23 -31.48 22.75
N PRO A 606 13.92 -32.10 23.91
CA PRO A 606 13.45 -31.37 25.08
C PRO A 606 14.47 -30.33 25.59
N VAL A 607 15.76 -30.66 25.55
CA VAL A 607 16.86 -29.76 25.96
C VAL A 607 17.00 -28.60 24.98
N TYR A 608 16.89 -28.86 23.67
CA TYR A 608 16.88 -27.80 22.67
C TYR A 608 15.70 -26.85 22.87
N PHE A 609 14.50 -27.37 23.14
CA PHE A 609 13.33 -26.54 23.45
C PHE A 609 13.49 -25.74 24.76
N GLU A 610 14.09 -26.30 25.79
CA GLU A 610 14.43 -25.57 27.01
C GLU A 610 15.36 -24.38 26.71
N PHE A 611 16.41 -24.57 25.90
CA PHE A 611 17.25 -23.48 25.42
C PHE A 611 16.48 -22.44 24.60
N LEU A 612 15.58 -22.85 23.70
CA LEU A 612 14.74 -21.90 22.95
C LEU A 612 13.88 -21.04 23.89
N ARG A 613 13.32 -21.62 24.96
CA ARG A 613 12.55 -20.88 25.98
C ARG A 613 13.41 -19.88 26.74
N GLU A 614 14.60 -20.29 27.20
CA GLU A 614 15.51 -19.37 27.92
C GLU A 614 16.01 -18.23 27.03
N ILE A 615 16.32 -18.49 25.76
CA ILE A 615 16.72 -17.44 24.81
C ILE A 615 15.54 -16.51 24.50
N CYS A 616 14.30 -17.03 24.40
CA CYS A 616 13.09 -16.23 24.20
C CYS A 616 12.79 -15.26 25.35
N LEU A 617 13.11 -15.67 26.59
CA LEU A 617 13.04 -14.82 27.79
C LEU A 617 14.16 -13.78 27.83
N LYS A 618 15.43 -14.19 27.65
CA LYS A 618 16.59 -13.30 27.76
C LYS A 618 16.68 -12.29 26.60
N HIS A 619 16.30 -12.66 25.38
CA HIS A 619 16.53 -11.88 24.16
C HIS A 619 15.26 -11.66 23.32
N PRO A 620 14.53 -10.55 23.52
CA PRO A 620 13.30 -10.26 22.77
C PRO A 620 13.47 -10.24 21.25
N LEU A 621 14.62 -9.77 20.75
CA LEU A 621 14.92 -9.68 19.31
C LEU A 621 15.12 -11.06 18.64
N HIS A 622 15.39 -12.12 19.42
CA HIS A 622 15.58 -13.46 18.85
C HIS A 622 14.27 -14.22 18.64
N ARG A 623 13.13 -13.71 19.13
CA ARG A 623 11.83 -14.38 19.05
C ARG A 623 11.37 -14.68 17.63
N GLN A 624 11.65 -13.79 16.66
CA GLN A 624 11.39 -14.04 15.24
C GLN A 624 12.20 -15.24 14.72
N VAL A 625 13.49 -15.34 15.08
CA VAL A 625 14.37 -16.43 14.66
C VAL A 625 13.92 -17.75 15.28
N ILE A 626 13.56 -17.74 16.56
CA ILE A 626 13.03 -18.92 17.27
C ILE A 626 11.72 -19.41 16.62
N LEU A 627 10.78 -18.49 16.34
CA LEU A 627 9.53 -18.85 15.67
C LEU A 627 9.80 -19.48 14.29
N ARG A 628 10.73 -18.90 13.50
CA ARG A 628 11.16 -19.45 12.21
C ARG A 628 11.76 -20.86 12.34
N ILE A 629 12.56 -21.13 13.37
CA ILE A 629 13.11 -22.47 13.63
C ILE A 629 12.00 -23.47 13.97
N LEU A 630 11.04 -23.09 14.83
CA LEU A 630 9.90 -23.94 15.18
C LEU A 630 8.99 -24.23 13.99
N VAL A 631 8.73 -23.23 13.14
CA VAL A 631 7.95 -23.39 11.89
C VAL A 631 8.65 -24.36 10.94
N ASN A 632 9.94 -24.14 10.66
CA ASN A 632 10.72 -25.01 9.79
C ASN A 632 10.82 -26.46 10.31
N PHE A 633 10.78 -26.65 11.64
CA PHE A 633 10.81 -27.98 12.26
C PHE A 633 9.43 -28.67 12.25
N PHE A 634 8.34 -27.91 12.35
CA PHE A 634 6.97 -28.41 12.24
C PHE A 634 6.62 -28.89 10.82
N GLU A 635 7.08 -28.16 9.80
CA GLU A 635 6.84 -28.45 8.39
C GLU A 635 7.77 -29.53 7.82
N LEU A 636 8.75 -29.99 8.59
CA LEU A 636 9.71 -31.00 8.16
C LEU A 636 9.06 -32.40 8.08
N GLU A 637 9.16 -33.04 6.93
CA GLU A 637 8.70 -34.42 6.73
C GLU A 637 9.54 -35.41 7.54
N THR A 638 8.91 -36.11 8.49
CA THR A 638 9.54 -37.08 9.39
C THR A 638 9.05 -38.50 9.13
N ASP A 639 9.96 -39.48 9.14
CA ASP A 639 9.64 -40.92 9.05
C ASP A 639 9.03 -41.52 10.35
N LEU A 640 8.47 -40.68 11.22
CA LEU A 640 7.89 -41.08 12.51
C LEU A 640 6.48 -41.64 12.34
N ASP A 641 6.07 -42.53 13.24
CA ASP A 641 4.69 -43.00 13.33
C ASP A 641 3.73 -41.83 13.59
N ALA A 642 2.50 -41.92 13.08
CA ALA A 642 1.51 -40.85 13.10
C ALA A 642 1.20 -40.33 14.51
N LEU A 643 1.21 -41.21 15.52
CA LEU A 643 1.00 -40.83 16.92
C LEU A 643 2.19 -40.04 17.48
N ALA A 644 3.42 -40.49 17.23
CA ALA A 644 4.65 -39.82 17.67
C ALA A 644 4.84 -38.47 16.96
N ALA A 645 4.51 -38.37 15.68
CA ALA A 645 4.51 -37.12 14.92
C ALA A 645 3.45 -36.13 15.46
N LEU A 646 2.28 -36.61 15.90
CA LEU A 646 1.25 -35.78 16.52
C LEU A 646 1.70 -35.23 17.89
N GLU A 647 2.32 -36.06 18.73
CA GLU A 647 2.85 -35.66 20.04
C GLU A 647 3.99 -34.64 19.89
N MET A 648 4.95 -34.90 18.99
CA MET A 648 6.01 -33.98 18.61
C MET A 648 5.46 -32.61 18.17
N ARG A 649 4.42 -32.60 17.32
CA ARG A 649 3.76 -31.36 16.86
C ARG A 649 3.07 -30.60 18.01
N LYS A 650 2.47 -31.28 18.98
CA LYS A 650 1.94 -30.64 20.20
C LYS A 650 3.07 -29.97 20.99
N THR A 651 4.20 -30.65 21.21
CA THR A 651 5.35 -30.04 21.90
C THR A 651 5.90 -28.81 21.16
N ILE A 652 5.87 -28.80 19.82
CA ILE A 652 6.24 -27.59 19.05
C ILE A 652 5.22 -26.47 19.30
N ILE A 653 3.93 -26.78 19.28
CA ILE A 653 2.85 -25.82 19.60
C ILE A 653 3.01 -25.25 21.02
N ASP A 654 3.37 -26.05 22.02
CA ASP A 654 3.63 -25.57 23.39
C ASP A 654 4.77 -24.54 23.45
N ASN A 655 5.79 -24.69 22.61
CA ASN A 655 6.88 -23.72 22.48
C ASN A 655 6.46 -22.46 21.70
N ILE A 656 5.53 -22.59 20.75
CA ILE A 656 4.90 -21.45 20.06
C ILE A 656 4.00 -20.66 21.03
N VAL A 657 3.22 -21.35 21.88
CA VAL A 657 2.43 -20.75 22.98
C VAL A 657 3.36 -20.06 23.99
N PHE A 658 4.52 -20.63 24.30
CA PHE A 658 5.51 -19.96 25.16
C PHE A 658 6.02 -18.64 24.55
N ILE A 659 6.28 -18.58 23.23
CA ILE A 659 6.66 -17.35 22.52
C ILE A 659 5.52 -16.32 22.54
N PHE A 660 4.27 -16.77 22.42
CA PHE A 660 3.08 -15.95 22.59
C PHE A 660 3.03 -15.34 24.00
N CYS A 661 3.20 -16.13 25.06
CA CYS A 661 3.24 -15.65 26.45
C CYS A 661 4.39 -14.66 26.73
N CYS A 662 5.49 -14.75 25.98
CA CYS A 662 6.58 -13.77 26.05
C CYS A 662 6.23 -12.42 25.39
N GLY A 663 5.08 -12.30 24.74
CA GLY A 663 4.57 -11.06 24.12
C GLY A 663 4.74 -10.98 22.60
N TYR A 664 5.20 -12.03 21.91
CA TYR A 664 5.33 -12.04 20.44
C TYR A 664 4.06 -12.62 19.78
N VAL A 665 2.93 -11.96 20.08
CA VAL A 665 1.56 -12.50 19.89
C VAL A 665 1.11 -12.55 18.43
N ILE A 666 1.08 -11.42 17.72
CA ILE A 666 0.47 -11.35 16.37
C ILE A 666 1.21 -12.22 15.35
N PRO A 667 2.55 -12.28 15.28
CA PRO A 667 3.25 -13.15 14.35
C PRO A 667 2.99 -14.64 14.60
N VAL A 668 2.80 -15.05 15.86
CA VAL A 668 2.38 -16.41 16.21
C VAL A 668 0.98 -16.70 15.68
N LEU A 669 0.01 -15.78 15.86
CA LEU A 669 -1.33 -15.95 15.32
C LEU A 669 -1.35 -16.01 13.78
N ASN A 670 -0.55 -15.19 13.11
CA ASN A 670 -0.39 -15.23 11.65
C ASN A 670 0.10 -16.61 11.18
N VAL A 671 1.11 -17.20 11.83
CA VAL A 671 1.58 -18.57 11.53
C VAL A 671 0.47 -19.61 11.75
N ILE A 672 -0.24 -19.58 12.88
CA ILE A 672 -1.30 -20.55 13.17
C ILE A 672 -2.46 -20.42 12.17
N ARG A 673 -2.84 -19.19 11.76
CA ARG A 673 -3.84 -18.93 10.71
C ARG A 673 -3.42 -19.54 9.38
N ASP A 674 -2.16 -19.37 8.98
CA ASP A 674 -1.64 -19.85 7.70
C ASP A 674 -1.41 -21.38 7.68
N TRP A 675 -1.36 -22.00 8.86
CA TRP A 675 -1.38 -23.45 9.07
C TRP A 675 -2.78 -24.04 9.21
N ALA A 676 -3.76 -23.32 9.75
CA ALA A 676 -5.10 -23.81 10.05
C ALA A 676 -5.80 -24.57 8.89
N PRO A 677 -5.71 -24.15 7.59
CA PRO A 677 -6.29 -24.91 6.49
C PRO A 677 -5.44 -26.10 5.99
N LYS A 678 -4.22 -26.27 6.50
CA LYS A 678 -3.24 -27.28 6.03
C LYS A 678 -3.00 -28.41 7.03
N ILE A 679 -3.22 -28.17 8.33
CA ILE A 679 -2.88 -29.11 9.41
C ILE A 679 -4.13 -29.77 10.00
N ASP A 680 -3.92 -30.77 10.86
CA ASP A 680 -5.02 -31.44 11.54
C ASP A 680 -5.81 -30.46 12.46
N PRO A 681 -7.15 -30.36 12.35
CA PRO A 681 -7.95 -29.45 13.16
C PRO A 681 -7.81 -29.63 14.68
N SER A 682 -7.43 -30.82 15.16
CA SER A 682 -7.20 -31.06 16.59
C SER A 682 -5.96 -30.34 17.12
N LEU A 683 -4.95 -30.09 16.28
CA LEU A 683 -3.77 -29.30 16.64
C LEU A 683 -4.11 -27.82 16.76
N VAL A 684 -4.96 -27.29 15.87
CA VAL A 684 -5.42 -25.89 15.95
C VAL A 684 -6.34 -25.71 17.16
N ARG A 685 -7.28 -26.65 17.41
CA ARG A 685 -8.08 -26.66 18.65
C ARG A 685 -7.20 -26.74 19.90
N TYR A 686 -6.11 -27.52 19.88
CA TYR A 686 -5.18 -27.61 21.01
C TYR A 686 -4.52 -26.25 21.30
N PHE A 687 -4.01 -25.55 20.28
CA PHE A 687 -3.48 -24.19 20.41
C PHE A 687 -4.54 -23.21 20.94
N ILE A 688 -5.74 -23.17 20.35
CA ILE A 688 -6.84 -22.29 20.76
C ILE A 688 -7.17 -22.49 22.25
N ASN A 689 -7.27 -23.74 22.69
CA ASN A 689 -7.53 -24.08 24.09
C ASN A 689 -6.44 -23.56 25.03
N GLN A 690 -5.16 -23.80 24.72
CA GLN A 690 -4.04 -23.31 25.53
C GLN A 690 -4.03 -21.78 25.62
N VAL A 691 -4.27 -21.07 24.51
CA VAL A 691 -4.30 -19.61 24.51
C VAL A 691 -5.48 -19.07 25.31
N ILE A 692 -6.69 -19.59 25.10
CA ILE A 692 -7.91 -19.11 25.81
C ILE A 692 -7.84 -19.40 27.31
N GLU A 693 -7.16 -20.48 27.74
CA GLU A 693 -6.93 -20.80 29.15
C GLU A 693 -5.84 -19.92 29.81
N MET A 694 -5.12 -19.07 29.06
CA MET A 694 -4.01 -18.22 29.54
C MET A 694 -4.22 -16.71 29.39
N ILE A 695 -5.27 -16.26 28.69
CA ILE A 695 -5.53 -14.82 28.43
C ILE A 695 -6.64 -14.26 29.31
N GLU A 696 -6.53 -12.98 29.64
CA GLU A 696 -7.55 -12.21 30.36
C GLU A 696 -7.74 -10.83 29.71
N PRO A 697 -8.93 -10.20 29.82
CA PRO A 697 -9.18 -8.87 29.27
C PRO A 697 -8.43 -7.76 30.03
N PRO A 698 -8.15 -6.59 29.41
CA PRO A 698 -8.67 -6.13 28.13
C PRO A 698 -7.85 -6.57 26.91
N TYR A 699 -8.56 -7.04 25.88
CA TYR A 699 -7.94 -7.48 24.62
C TYR A 699 -7.70 -6.33 23.64
N SER A 700 -6.66 -6.44 22.81
CA SER A 700 -6.44 -5.51 21.70
C SER A 700 -7.29 -5.88 20.49
N LYS A 701 -7.73 -4.88 19.70
CA LYS A 701 -8.56 -5.12 18.50
C LYS A 701 -7.87 -5.98 17.44
N SER A 702 -6.54 -5.85 17.32
CA SER A 702 -5.73 -6.67 16.42
C SER A 702 -5.69 -8.13 16.88
N PHE A 703 -5.56 -8.36 18.19
CA PHE A 703 -5.62 -9.71 18.78
C PHE A 703 -7.00 -10.36 18.55
N ILE A 704 -8.10 -9.68 18.90
CA ILE A 704 -9.46 -10.21 18.70
C ILE A 704 -9.66 -10.60 17.24
N LYS A 705 -9.42 -9.67 16.30
CA LYS A 705 -9.60 -9.92 14.85
C LYS A 705 -8.83 -11.15 14.38
N SER A 706 -7.55 -11.28 14.77
CA SER A 706 -6.73 -12.43 14.37
C SER A 706 -7.17 -13.74 15.02
N MET A 707 -7.61 -13.70 16.28
CA MET A 707 -8.07 -14.89 17.01
C MET A 707 -9.44 -15.39 16.50
N THR A 708 -10.41 -14.49 16.29
CA THR A 708 -11.73 -14.83 15.71
C THR A 708 -11.57 -15.48 14.34
N ASN A 709 -10.75 -14.92 13.45
CA ASN A 709 -10.46 -15.51 12.14
C ASN A 709 -9.95 -16.96 12.21
N ILE A 710 -9.13 -17.30 13.22
CA ILE A 710 -8.62 -18.67 13.40
C ILE A 710 -9.71 -19.60 13.94
N ILE A 711 -10.55 -19.11 14.86
CA ILE A 711 -11.68 -19.88 15.43
C ILE A 711 -12.71 -20.22 14.34
N GLU A 712 -13.06 -19.26 13.47
CA GLU A 712 -14.01 -19.44 12.36
C GLU A 712 -13.56 -20.52 11.35
N ILE A 713 -12.26 -20.58 11.04
CA ILE A 713 -11.70 -21.58 10.11
C ILE A 713 -11.88 -23.02 10.64
N VAL A 714 -11.85 -23.21 11.95
CA VAL A 714 -11.81 -24.54 12.59
C VAL A 714 -13.19 -25.01 13.07
N ASN A 715 -14.07 -24.09 13.47
CA ASN A 715 -15.42 -24.38 13.96
C ASN A 715 -16.49 -23.59 13.16
N PRO A 716 -16.83 -23.99 11.92
CA PRO A 716 -17.94 -23.41 11.17
C PRO A 716 -19.32 -23.70 11.79
N HIS A 717 -19.40 -24.60 12.77
CA HIS A 717 -20.57 -24.85 13.60
C HIS A 717 -20.17 -24.82 15.09
N LEU A 718 -20.83 -23.95 15.86
CA LEU A 718 -20.63 -23.71 17.30
C LEU A 718 -21.17 -24.86 18.19
N SER A 719 -20.93 -26.13 17.83
CA SER A 719 -21.56 -27.29 18.48
C SER A 719 -20.69 -28.01 19.51
N ASP A 720 -19.37 -27.80 19.53
CA ASP A 720 -18.48 -28.37 20.54
C ASP A 720 -18.19 -27.35 21.65
N ASN A 721 -18.99 -27.42 22.71
CA ASN A 721 -18.94 -26.53 23.86
C ASN A 721 -17.56 -26.47 24.54
N LYS A 722 -17.02 -25.25 24.67
CA LYS A 722 -16.29 -24.78 25.85
C LYS A 722 -16.79 -23.37 26.19
N GLU A 723 -17.28 -23.19 27.42
CA GLU A 723 -17.84 -21.90 27.89
C GLU A 723 -16.86 -20.73 27.66
N ASN A 724 -15.56 -20.98 27.85
CA ASN A 724 -14.49 -19.98 27.67
C ASN A 724 -14.38 -19.45 26.22
N VAL A 725 -14.66 -20.26 25.20
CA VAL A 725 -14.59 -19.82 23.79
C VAL A 725 -15.75 -18.89 23.47
N GLN A 726 -16.96 -19.22 23.94
CA GLN A 726 -18.12 -18.36 23.79
C GLN A 726 -17.95 -17.07 24.60
N THR A 727 -17.44 -17.17 25.84
CA THR A 727 -17.13 -16.00 26.69
C THR A 727 -16.09 -15.07 26.07
N PHE A 728 -15.17 -15.59 25.26
CA PHE A 728 -14.23 -14.78 24.48
C PHE A 728 -14.89 -14.10 23.26
N LEU A 729 -15.84 -14.76 22.59
CA LEU A 729 -16.57 -14.20 21.44
C LEU A 729 -17.66 -13.19 21.86
N ASP A 730 -18.14 -13.27 23.08
CA ASP A 730 -19.15 -12.37 23.66
C ASP A 730 -18.55 -11.05 24.23
N GLN A 731 -17.21 -10.88 24.18
CA GLN A 731 -16.44 -9.73 24.72
C GLN A 731 -15.82 -8.83 23.62
#